data_AF-A0A3R7VJ26-F1
#
_entry.id   AF-A0A3R7VJ26-F1
#
_cell.length_a   1.000
_cell.length_b   1.000
_cell.length_c   1.000
_cell.angle_alpha   90.00
_cell.angle_beta   90.00
_cell.angle_gamma   90.00
#
_symmetry.space_group_name_H-M   'P 1'
#
loop_
_entity.id
_entity.type
_entity.pdbx_description
1 polymer ?
#
loop_
_entity_poly.entity_id
_entity_poly.type
_entity_poly.pdbx_seq_one_letter_code
_entity_poly.pdbx_strand_id
1 'polypeptide(L)'
;MHTSLNFALLSFVFLSTLGLLDAAKIESRMGPPWTDYNEMLERDIQGDHYGFIAGNKLYYVAGSFGAYWDEFYESETLGFTHPLFRDGRARGIGIVDVEVGGLGHDSWGWEFWRKTRAAYGTLIIEGSKYPEPKPKTLNWRPDKMVATYDVAGVQLREEKFISLDDVLTTVIVADQDVEIVFNGESFWDSSKVPTFDGDQMEGIMSRSCESIITFDKKANAMRLVEAGTAVVKPQYGKSVTVGRMMYDGLSFVYTASVPMEAVEHDRKSGGNLSYTFRLKLPAGQPVALSLAVADAYPDALSRASRVANEAASAMEAKSTWFNNLLNEQIPYFRCSDKMTVQTYYYLWALNFMYFRDIGEGWLKYPHTQTAVNNFMGLHLWDSWAYIQAGSWVADKEKWGFGNTLSWQFMVPYKSPANCMPDNFGKGWYSPIVRMVFVGAVEPAWQQYRRSGDKQYLEEAYNKVFKPLYYDGNGPTPSFGTEINAIDALINMATVLGETEDIEHWKAFRPNQVEQFKRQWSGQWEGFYGKPSPAWKDIWALSALQCVEMPKEWGKTMVEEYVLDTDKGFASPLGVNTRAADSPPNGIFRCSTISSWLAIDGMFRQEQPFAGILTTLNHTKAMHREYGYPVAPEAWEENHLAWGSRYYNWDLAHVLPLLEWVAGLDYNVPDKTFTFAPHLPSTWDYILTYTPVVLDGETHWVRSFVERKGSGKKVKIHADVQGNPMKKTIIAPYTEDRNVMQSKGPGAPIKRANSIAFESEESDAKVTLSLGKKQTAYKTLVWSTPRTRIFHGSVNVGIENLVPGTVVRYTMDGSEPTERSPLWDGRVEVDRTTTFKVRAYGNDGSIYEPYEMLYEKTDLEPSVSSVAQSKPGVFYRFFELEGRSTKLPDFEKLEPTRTGILSGDLFAEGKGLSEISGERKEGFALHMSSHLRVPEDAVYHFYLHADDGARVVIDGRVVIDLDSHSYMDAWEASGSIGLKQGLHRVEVFYYQDKHRTRLNLKSRKGDEPEYKSISSQDWYLLDD
;
A
#
# COMPACT_ATOMS: atom_id res chain seq x y z
N MET A 1 -41.89 -64.31 22.37
CA MET A 1 -43.05 -63.55 22.89
C MET A 1 -42.57 -62.73 24.09
N HIS A 2 -42.88 -61.42 24.08
CA HIS A 2 -42.89 -60.39 25.15
C HIS A 2 -42.12 -60.64 26.46
N THR A 3 -41.32 -59.71 27.00
CA THR A 3 -41.64 -58.36 27.55
C THR A 3 -40.30 -57.69 27.93
N SER A 4 -39.91 -56.47 27.50
CA SER A 4 -40.30 -55.09 27.90
C SER A 4 -39.80 -54.58 29.28
N LEU A 5 -39.22 -53.37 29.22
CA LEU A 5 -39.01 -52.29 30.22
C LEU A 5 -37.67 -52.14 30.98
N ASN A 6 -37.26 -50.86 31.03
CA ASN A 6 -36.24 -50.18 31.83
C ASN A 6 -34.81 -50.13 31.28
N PHE A 7 -34.47 -49.06 30.56
CA PHE A 7 -33.26 -48.25 30.78
C PHE A 7 -33.38 -46.94 29.97
N ALA A 8 -34.18 -46.00 30.49
CA ALA A 8 -34.27 -44.63 29.99
C ALA A 8 -34.48 -43.69 31.18
N LEU A 9 -33.50 -43.60 32.10
CA LEU A 9 -33.53 -42.58 33.16
C LEU A 9 -32.17 -42.24 33.81
N LEU A 10 -31.03 -42.65 33.23
CA LEU A 10 -29.70 -42.31 33.78
C LEU A 10 -28.83 -41.39 32.91
N SER A 11 -29.24 -41.05 31.69
CA SER A 11 -28.43 -40.19 30.80
C SER A 11 -28.86 -38.72 30.78
N PHE A 12 -29.91 -38.34 31.53
CA PHE A 12 -30.45 -36.98 31.53
C PHE A 12 -30.14 -36.15 32.79
N VAL A 13 -29.44 -36.72 33.78
CA VAL A 13 -29.06 -36.01 35.03
C VAL A 13 -27.56 -35.69 35.10
N PHE A 14 -26.75 -36.19 34.17
CA PHE A 14 -25.31 -35.88 34.09
C PHE A 14 -24.95 -34.79 33.07
N LEU A 15 -25.86 -34.42 32.15
CA LEU A 15 -25.66 -33.28 31.24
C LEU A 15 -26.18 -31.95 31.77
N SER A 16 -27.06 -31.95 32.78
CA SER A 16 -27.55 -30.70 33.38
C SER A 16 -26.65 -30.18 34.50
N THR A 17 -25.82 -31.02 35.11
CA THR A 17 -24.94 -30.63 36.23
C THR A 17 -23.54 -30.17 35.79
N LEU A 18 -23.02 -30.61 34.62
CA LEU A 18 -21.85 -29.96 34.01
C LEU A 18 -22.20 -28.62 33.36
N GLY A 19 -23.40 -28.47 32.79
CA GLY A 19 -23.89 -27.18 32.26
C GLY A 19 -24.22 -26.12 33.32
N LEU A 20 -24.39 -26.52 34.59
CA LEU A 20 -24.67 -25.60 35.71
C LEU A 20 -23.42 -25.28 36.56
N LEU A 21 -22.35 -26.09 36.46
CA LEU A 21 -21.07 -25.80 37.12
C LEU A 21 -20.14 -24.92 36.27
N ASP A 22 -20.30 -24.90 34.94
CA ASP A 22 -19.64 -23.89 34.08
C ASP A 22 -20.37 -22.55 34.07
N ALA A 23 -21.68 -22.52 34.33
CA ALA A 23 -22.44 -21.27 34.43
C ALA A 23 -22.14 -20.48 35.73
N ALA A 24 -21.63 -21.15 36.77
CA ALA A 24 -21.33 -20.55 38.07
C ALA A 24 -19.83 -20.20 38.27
N LYS A 25 -18.98 -20.47 37.26
CA LYS A 25 -17.60 -19.96 37.14
C LYS A 25 -17.46 -18.91 36.03
N ILE A 26 -18.57 -18.32 35.60
CA ILE A 26 -18.60 -17.04 34.90
C ILE A 26 -18.41 -15.95 35.96
N GLU A 27 -17.23 -15.89 36.57
CA GLU A 27 -16.70 -14.56 36.89
C GLU A 27 -16.59 -13.85 35.55
N SER A 28 -17.23 -12.69 35.43
CA SER A 28 -17.33 -11.92 34.20
C SER A 28 -15.96 -11.64 33.60
N ARG A 29 -15.48 -12.49 32.69
CA ARG A 29 -14.30 -12.18 31.88
C ARG A 29 -14.66 -10.96 31.02
N MET A 30 -14.04 -9.81 31.29
CA MET A 30 -14.13 -8.59 30.48
C MET A 30 -13.41 -8.73 29.11
N GLY A 31 -13.42 -9.91 28.50
CA GLY A 31 -12.85 -10.13 27.18
C GLY A 31 -13.73 -9.57 26.07
N PRO A 32 -13.17 -9.30 24.87
CA PRO A 32 -13.97 -8.96 23.70
C PRO A 32 -14.91 -10.10 23.33
N PRO A 33 -16.05 -9.80 22.67
CA PRO A 33 -16.90 -10.84 22.11
C PRO A 33 -16.16 -11.58 20.98
N TRP A 34 -16.24 -12.90 20.99
CA TRP A 34 -15.70 -13.71 19.90
C TRP A 34 -16.42 -13.40 18.59
N THR A 35 -15.68 -13.31 17.49
CA THR A 35 -16.20 -13.11 16.13
C THR A 35 -15.54 -14.07 15.16
N ASP A 36 -16.31 -14.67 14.25
CA ASP A 36 -15.76 -15.37 13.09
C ASP A 36 -15.30 -14.33 12.05
N TYR A 37 -14.05 -13.91 12.14
CA TYR A 37 -13.48 -12.93 11.23
C TYR A 37 -13.20 -13.50 9.84
N ASN A 38 -12.99 -14.82 9.75
CA ASN A 38 -12.87 -15.48 8.44
C ASN A 38 -14.20 -15.39 7.68
N GLU A 39 -15.33 -15.65 8.33
CA GLU A 39 -16.66 -15.44 7.74
C GLU A 39 -16.95 -13.95 7.48
N MET A 40 -16.62 -13.06 8.42
CA MET A 40 -16.83 -11.61 8.26
C MET A 40 -16.13 -11.04 7.02
N LEU A 41 -14.96 -11.59 6.67
CA LEU A 41 -14.15 -11.16 5.53
C LEU A 41 -14.44 -11.98 4.27
N GLU A 42 -15.34 -12.97 4.30
CA GLU A 42 -15.67 -13.75 3.12
C GLU A 42 -16.30 -12.88 2.02
N ARG A 43 -15.79 -12.97 0.79
CA ARG A 43 -16.39 -12.34 -0.40
C ARG A 43 -16.01 -13.05 -1.68
N ASP A 44 -16.90 -13.02 -2.67
CA ASP A 44 -16.59 -13.47 -4.02
C ASP A 44 -15.63 -12.47 -4.68
N ILE A 45 -14.52 -12.97 -5.21
CA ILE A 45 -13.51 -12.17 -5.92
C ILE A 45 -13.38 -12.60 -7.38
N GLN A 46 -14.26 -13.50 -7.85
CA GLN A 46 -14.12 -14.10 -9.16
C GLN A 46 -14.26 -13.08 -10.29
N GLY A 47 -13.18 -12.88 -11.03
CA GLY A 47 -13.11 -11.89 -12.12
C GLY A 47 -12.68 -10.49 -11.67
N ASP A 48 -12.68 -10.21 -10.36
CA ASP A 48 -12.22 -8.95 -9.79
C ASP A 48 -10.71 -8.99 -9.47
N HIS A 49 -10.20 -10.12 -8.98
CA HIS A 49 -8.78 -10.35 -8.66
C HIS A 49 -8.45 -11.86 -8.57
N TYR A 50 -7.17 -12.24 -8.65
CA TYR A 50 -6.64 -13.54 -8.17
C TYR A 50 -6.92 -13.82 -6.67
N GLY A 51 -6.89 -15.08 -6.27
CA GLY A 51 -6.97 -15.43 -4.85
C GLY A 51 -5.57 -15.57 -4.21
N PHE A 52 -5.46 -15.33 -2.90
CA PHE A 52 -4.20 -15.50 -2.17
C PHE A 52 -4.44 -16.17 -0.82
N ILE A 53 -3.72 -17.26 -0.52
CA ILE A 53 -3.68 -17.87 0.82
C ILE A 53 -2.25 -18.21 1.21
N ALA A 54 -1.99 -18.26 2.52
CA ALA A 54 -0.64 -18.39 3.05
C ALA A 54 -0.52 -19.37 4.23
N GLY A 55 0.56 -20.14 4.17
CA GLY A 55 1.21 -20.80 5.30
C GLY A 55 2.51 -20.07 5.68
N ASN A 56 3.35 -20.74 6.48
CA ASN A 56 4.63 -20.23 6.95
C ASN A 56 5.70 -20.28 5.84
N LYS A 57 5.90 -21.45 5.20
CA LYS A 57 6.84 -21.65 4.09
C LYS A 57 6.16 -21.83 2.73
N LEU A 58 4.84 -21.72 2.64
CA LEU A 58 4.09 -21.91 1.40
C LEU A 58 3.07 -20.77 1.16
N TYR A 59 3.02 -20.27 -0.07
CA TYR A 59 1.95 -19.43 -0.59
C TYR A 59 1.20 -20.17 -1.69
N TYR A 60 -0.04 -19.75 -1.91
CA TYR A 60 -0.81 -20.14 -3.08
C TYR A 60 -1.51 -18.92 -3.67
N VAL A 61 -1.31 -18.72 -4.96
CA VAL A 61 -1.97 -17.66 -5.76
C VAL A 61 -2.90 -18.34 -6.75
N ALA A 62 -4.19 -18.02 -6.67
CA ALA A 62 -5.25 -18.63 -7.45
C ALA A 62 -5.57 -17.80 -8.70
N GLY A 63 -5.09 -18.25 -9.87
CA GLY A 63 -5.09 -17.48 -11.11
C GLY A 63 -3.97 -16.43 -11.14
N SER A 64 -3.91 -15.62 -12.20
CA SER A 64 -2.87 -14.61 -12.34
C SER A 64 -3.30 -13.35 -13.10
N PHE A 65 -2.71 -12.23 -12.68
CA PHE A 65 -2.79 -10.92 -13.31
C PHE A 65 -1.38 -10.43 -13.65
N GLY A 66 -1.30 -9.51 -14.62
CA GLY A 66 -0.09 -8.77 -14.94
C GLY A 66 0.38 -7.87 -13.79
N ALA A 67 1.67 -7.55 -13.80
CA ALA A 67 2.26 -6.64 -12.82
C ALA A 67 1.61 -5.23 -12.87
N TYR A 68 1.07 -4.84 -14.03
CA TYR A 68 0.40 -3.56 -14.28
C TYR A 68 -1.11 -3.58 -14.04
N TRP A 69 -1.69 -4.71 -13.63
CA TRP A 69 -3.12 -4.84 -13.28
C TRP A 69 -4.16 -4.56 -14.38
N ASP A 70 -3.70 -4.38 -15.61
CA ASP A 70 -4.51 -4.22 -16.82
C ASP A 70 -4.81 -5.54 -17.54
N GLU A 71 -3.95 -6.55 -17.35
CA GLU A 71 -4.02 -7.84 -18.04
C GLU A 71 -4.42 -8.99 -17.09
N PHE A 72 -5.63 -9.51 -17.27
CA PHE A 72 -6.05 -10.79 -16.69
C PHE A 72 -5.47 -11.94 -17.50
N TYR A 73 -4.46 -12.64 -16.96
CA TYR A 73 -3.77 -13.70 -17.69
C TYR A 73 -4.43 -15.06 -17.56
N GLU A 74 -4.84 -15.42 -16.35
CA GLU A 74 -5.30 -16.77 -16.05
C GLU A 74 -6.36 -16.76 -14.94
N SER A 75 -7.47 -17.46 -15.18
CA SER A 75 -8.45 -17.73 -14.12
C SER A 75 -7.96 -18.84 -13.20
N GLU A 76 -8.43 -18.85 -11.96
CA GLU A 76 -8.33 -20.06 -11.14
C GLU A 76 -9.08 -21.24 -11.80
N THR A 77 -8.69 -22.47 -11.44
CA THR A 77 -9.31 -23.71 -11.90
C THR A 77 -9.27 -24.81 -10.81
N LEU A 78 -9.83 -25.99 -11.11
CA LEU A 78 -9.78 -27.17 -10.25
C LEU A 78 -8.32 -27.59 -9.98
N GLY A 79 -7.96 -27.80 -8.71
CA GLY A 79 -6.61 -28.20 -8.30
C GLY A 79 -5.70 -27.05 -7.87
N PHE A 80 -4.45 -27.02 -8.37
CA PHE A 80 -3.42 -26.06 -7.96
C PHE A 80 -2.81 -25.33 -9.15
N THR A 81 -3.09 -24.03 -9.27
CA THR A 81 -2.48 -23.15 -10.27
C THR A 81 -1.05 -22.80 -9.86
N HIS A 82 -0.87 -21.85 -8.92
CA HIS A 82 0.44 -21.31 -8.58
C HIS A 82 0.84 -21.48 -7.09
N PRO A 83 1.26 -22.68 -6.65
CA PRO A 83 1.93 -22.82 -5.37
C PRO A 83 3.34 -22.19 -5.42
N LEU A 84 3.74 -21.61 -4.29
CA LEU A 84 5.00 -20.87 -4.15
C LEU A 84 5.65 -21.21 -2.80
N PHE A 85 6.71 -22.03 -2.83
CA PHE A 85 7.50 -22.32 -1.62
C PHE A 85 8.47 -21.18 -1.30
N ARG A 86 8.50 -20.73 -0.04
CA ARG A 86 9.28 -19.58 0.45
C ARG A 86 9.89 -19.86 1.83
N ASP A 87 11.11 -20.35 1.85
CA ASP A 87 11.94 -20.44 3.06
C ASP A 87 13.02 -19.33 3.12
N GLY A 88 12.99 -18.39 2.17
CA GLY A 88 13.95 -17.30 2.07
C GLY A 88 15.30 -17.66 1.45
N ARG A 89 15.47 -18.86 0.86
CA ARG A 89 16.72 -19.29 0.21
C ARG A 89 17.10 -18.51 -1.05
N ALA A 90 16.12 -17.91 -1.72
CA ALA A 90 16.33 -17.13 -2.94
C ALA A 90 15.41 -15.91 -2.95
N ARG A 91 15.84 -14.80 -3.56
CA ARG A 91 14.97 -13.65 -3.87
C ARG A 91 14.20 -13.86 -5.17
N GLY A 92 14.74 -14.65 -6.11
CA GLY A 92 14.17 -14.84 -7.43
C GLY A 92 14.32 -16.26 -7.95
N ILE A 93 14.66 -16.42 -9.24
CA ILE A 93 14.58 -17.70 -9.95
C ILE A 93 15.78 -18.62 -9.75
N GLY A 94 16.88 -18.10 -9.20
CA GLY A 94 18.06 -18.91 -8.97
C GLY A 94 18.91 -18.45 -7.79
N ILE A 95 19.89 -19.30 -7.48
CA ILE A 95 20.77 -19.23 -6.34
C ILE A 95 22.20 -19.22 -6.86
N VAL A 96 22.90 -18.16 -6.50
CA VAL A 96 24.32 -17.93 -6.79
C VAL A 96 24.97 -17.40 -5.53
N ASP A 97 26.23 -17.74 -5.35
CA ASP A 97 27.05 -17.20 -4.27
C ASP A 97 27.91 -16.06 -4.82
N VAL A 98 27.65 -14.86 -4.33
CA VAL A 98 28.34 -13.64 -4.74
C VAL A 98 28.75 -12.85 -3.51
N GLU A 99 29.93 -12.23 -3.58
CA GLU A 99 30.48 -11.42 -2.48
C GLU A 99 29.51 -10.30 -2.04
N VAL A 100 28.88 -9.63 -3.02
CA VAL A 100 27.89 -8.58 -2.78
C VAL A 100 26.50 -9.14 -3.04
N GLY A 101 25.65 -9.10 -2.02
CA GLY A 101 24.30 -9.64 -2.05
C GLY A 101 24.16 -11.03 -1.41
N GLY A 102 25.25 -11.79 -1.28
CA GLY A 102 25.26 -13.10 -0.62
C GLY A 102 24.60 -14.23 -1.43
N LEU A 103 24.30 -15.34 -0.74
CA LEU A 103 23.83 -16.59 -1.34
C LEU A 103 22.33 -16.55 -1.62
N GLY A 104 21.96 -16.41 -2.90
CA GLY A 104 20.56 -16.46 -3.35
C GLY A 104 19.95 -15.12 -3.74
N HIS A 105 20.75 -14.06 -3.89
CA HIS A 105 20.24 -12.80 -4.38
C HIS A 105 20.03 -12.81 -5.91
N ASP A 106 18.87 -12.30 -6.35
CA ASP A 106 18.49 -12.16 -7.75
C ASP A 106 17.64 -10.89 -7.96
N SER A 107 18.02 -10.08 -8.95
CA SER A 107 17.41 -8.81 -9.29
C SER A 107 16.26 -8.94 -10.30
N TRP A 108 16.15 -10.03 -11.07
CA TRP A 108 15.21 -10.14 -12.20
C TRP A 108 14.04 -11.10 -12.02
N GLY A 109 14.10 -12.01 -11.05
CA GLY A 109 13.09 -13.05 -10.86
C GLY A 109 11.98 -12.72 -9.87
N TRP A 110 11.28 -11.58 -9.92
CA TRP A 110 10.20 -11.29 -8.94
C TRP A 110 8.86 -11.96 -9.29
N GLU A 111 8.69 -12.38 -10.55
CA GLU A 111 7.41 -12.84 -11.09
C GLU A 111 7.42 -14.32 -11.51
N PHE A 112 8.35 -15.07 -10.96
CA PHE A 112 8.57 -16.46 -11.32
C PHE A 112 7.41 -17.39 -10.96
N TRP A 113 6.64 -17.04 -9.93
CA TRP A 113 5.51 -17.85 -9.46
C TRP A 113 4.47 -18.06 -10.57
N ARG A 114 4.30 -17.11 -11.51
CA ARG A 114 3.42 -17.28 -12.68
C ARG A 114 3.85 -18.40 -13.63
N LYS A 115 5.06 -18.93 -13.46
CA LYS A 115 5.61 -20.03 -14.26
C LYS A 115 5.43 -21.39 -13.57
N THR A 116 4.90 -21.43 -12.35
CA THR A 116 4.56 -22.70 -11.70
C THR A 116 3.27 -23.25 -12.29
N ARG A 117 3.26 -24.55 -12.61
CA ARG A 117 2.07 -25.28 -13.04
C ARG A 117 1.96 -26.60 -12.29
N ALA A 118 1.13 -26.68 -11.24
CA ALA A 118 1.17 -27.79 -10.30
C ALA A 118 0.14 -28.90 -10.54
N ALA A 119 -1.16 -28.57 -10.56
CA ALA A 119 -2.22 -29.56 -10.74
C ALA A 119 -3.46 -28.94 -11.38
N TYR A 120 -3.44 -28.76 -12.69
CA TYR A 120 -4.52 -28.18 -13.48
C TYR A 120 -5.54 -29.25 -13.84
N GLY A 121 -6.75 -29.13 -13.31
CA GLY A 121 -7.82 -30.12 -13.45
C GLY A 121 -8.53 -30.05 -14.80
N THR A 122 -8.67 -31.21 -15.44
CA THR A 122 -9.61 -31.46 -16.54
C THR A 122 -10.72 -32.36 -16.03
N LEU A 123 -11.95 -31.85 -16.01
CA LEU A 123 -13.12 -32.61 -15.58
C LEU A 123 -13.57 -33.56 -16.68
N ILE A 124 -13.86 -34.81 -16.31
CA ILE A 124 -14.34 -35.86 -17.21
C ILE A 124 -15.78 -36.22 -16.83
N ILE A 125 -16.72 -35.96 -17.73
CA ILE A 125 -18.15 -36.26 -17.54
C ILE A 125 -18.58 -37.16 -18.69
N GLU A 126 -18.99 -38.39 -18.37
CA GLU A 126 -19.41 -39.40 -19.37
C GLU A 126 -18.39 -39.58 -20.52
N GLY A 127 -17.09 -39.48 -20.21
CA GLY A 127 -15.98 -39.58 -21.17
C GLY A 127 -15.65 -38.30 -21.95
N SER A 128 -16.48 -37.26 -21.84
CA SER A 128 -16.20 -35.94 -22.42
C SER A 128 -15.25 -35.13 -21.53
N LYS A 129 -14.33 -34.37 -22.14
CA LYS A 129 -13.29 -33.60 -21.43
C LYS A 129 -13.66 -32.12 -21.36
N TYR A 130 -13.58 -31.55 -20.16
CA TYR A 130 -13.75 -30.13 -19.88
C TYR A 130 -12.47 -29.61 -19.20
N PRO A 131 -11.49 -29.15 -20.00
CA PRO A 131 -10.21 -28.71 -19.48
C PRO A 131 -10.34 -27.39 -18.73
N GLU A 132 -9.66 -27.31 -17.58
CA GLU A 132 -9.44 -26.10 -16.81
C GLU A 132 -10.71 -25.22 -16.62
N PRO A 133 -11.80 -25.78 -16.06
CA PRO A 133 -13.05 -25.03 -15.93
C PRO A 133 -12.87 -23.82 -15.01
N LYS A 134 -13.31 -22.66 -15.48
CA LYS A 134 -13.34 -21.41 -14.70
C LYS A 134 -14.39 -21.53 -13.59
N PRO A 135 -14.11 -21.11 -12.35
CA PRO A 135 -15.10 -21.11 -11.30
C PRO A 135 -16.21 -20.09 -11.56
N LYS A 136 -17.41 -20.42 -11.11
CA LYS A 136 -18.57 -19.53 -11.09
C LYS A 136 -18.44 -18.47 -10.01
N THR A 137 -17.98 -18.86 -8.83
CA THR A 137 -17.62 -17.97 -7.71
C THR A 137 -16.30 -18.42 -7.12
N LEU A 138 -15.54 -17.48 -6.56
CA LEU A 138 -14.31 -17.71 -5.83
C LEU A 138 -14.39 -16.89 -4.54
N ASN A 139 -14.99 -17.48 -3.50
CA ASN A 139 -15.11 -16.81 -2.21
C ASN A 139 -13.76 -16.87 -1.48
N TRP A 140 -13.13 -15.72 -1.30
CA TRP A 140 -11.88 -15.58 -0.57
C TRP A 140 -12.13 -15.40 0.92
N ARG A 141 -11.32 -16.07 1.73
CA ARG A 141 -11.15 -15.84 3.17
C ARG A 141 -9.64 -15.86 3.51
N PRO A 142 -9.22 -15.27 4.64
CA PRO A 142 -7.81 -15.33 5.05
C PRO A 142 -7.29 -16.76 5.30
N ASP A 143 -8.16 -17.67 5.75
CA ASP A 143 -7.84 -19.05 6.09
C ASP A 143 -7.93 -20.02 4.90
N LYS A 144 -8.84 -19.76 3.95
CA LYS A 144 -9.13 -20.64 2.81
C LYS A 144 -9.80 -19.91 1.64
N MET A 145 -9.91 -20.58 0.50
CA MET A 145 -10.74 -20.16 -0.63
C MET A 145 -11.78 -21.23 -0.98
N VAL A 146 -12.95 -20.77 -1.40
CA VAL A 146 -14.07 -21.63 -1.76
C VAL A 146 -14.48 -21.33 -3.20
N ALA A 147 -14.23 -22.28 -4.10
CA ALA A 147 -14.65 -22.19 -5.49
C ALA A 147 -15.89 -23.04 -5.75
N THR A 148 -16.81 -22.53 -6.58
CA THR A 148 -17.96 -23.29 -7.09
C THR A 148 -17.89 -23.39 -8.61
N TYR A 149 -18.34 -24.51 -9.16
CA TYR A 149 -18.33 -24.77 -10.61
C TYR A 149 -19.67 -25.34 -11.06
N ASP A 150 -20.07 -25.00 -12.27
CA ASP A 150 -21.19 -25.59 -13.00
C ASP A 150 -20.68 -25.96 -14.40
N VAL A 151 -20.44 -27.24 -14.62
CA VAL A 151 -19.81 -27.75 -15.85
C VAL A 151 -20.68 -28.86 -16.41
N ALA A 152 -21.34 -28.57 -17.55
CA ALA A 152 -22.22 -29.50 -18.23
C ALA A 152 -23.28 -30.16 -17.32
N GLY A 153 -23.82 -29.41 -16.35
CA GLY A 153 -24.85 -29.89 -15.42
C GLY A 153 -24.32 -30.63 -14.19
N VAL A 154 -22.99 -30.74 -14.03
CA VAL A 154 -22.35 -31.20 -12.78
C VAL A 154 -21.98 -29.99 -11.94
N GLN A 155 -22.43 -29.97 -10.69
CA GLN A 155 -22.04 -28.96 -9.72
C GLN A 155 -20.87 -29.45 -8.89
N LEU A 156 -19.83 -28.63 -8.79
CA LEU A 156 -18.68 -28.90 -7.95
C LEU A 156 -18.47 -27.78 -6.93
N ARG A 157 -18.01 -28.19 -5.76
CA ARG A 157 -17.56 -27.29 -4.70
C ARG A 157 -16.15 -27.69 -4.28
N GLU A 158 -15.26 -26.72 -4.26
CA GLU A 158 -13.84 -26.90 -3.96
C GLU A 158 -13.39 -25.98 -2.82
N GLU A 159 -12.73 -26.55 -1.80
CA GLU A 159 -12.12 -25.78 -0.70
C GLU A 159 -10.61 -25.91 -0.73
N LYS A 160 -9.91 -24.78 -0.87
CA LYS A 160 -8.44 -24.72 -0.90
C LYS A 160 -7.93 -24.05 0.36
N PHE A 161 -7.01 -24.69 1.06
CA PHE A 161 -6.38 -24.14 2.26
C PHE A 161 -4.92 -24.58 2.37
N ILE A 162 -4.14 -23.86 3.18
CA ILE A 162 -2.80 -24.31 3.60
C ILE A 162 -2.87 -24.63 5.08
N SER A 163 -2.55 -25.87 5.46
CA SER A 163 -2.55 -26.32 6.85
C SER A 163 -1.48 -25.60 7.70
N LEU A 164 -1.56 -25.74 9.02
CA LEU A 164 -0.59 -25.15 9.96
C LEU A 164 0.84 -25.68 9.77
N ASP A 165 1.02 -26.81 9.09
CA ASP A 165 2.29 -27.43 8.77
C ASP A 165 2.66 -27.33 7.28
N ASP A 166 2.20 -26.29 6.59
CA ASP A 166 2.57 -25.98 5.20
C ASP A 166 2.23 -27.08 4.18
N VAL A 167 1.00 -27.60 4.23
CA VAL A 167 0.45 -28.48 3.20
C VAL A 167 -0.70 -27.76 2.49
N LEU A 168 -0.52 -27.48 1.19
CA LEU A 168 -1.59 -26.97 0.33
C LEU A 168 -2.54 -28.11 0.01
N THR A 169 -3.82 -27.96 0.32
CA THR A 169 -4.83 -28.99 0.12
C THR A 169 -6.05 -28.41 -0.56
N THR A 170 -6.59 -29.14 -1.54
CA THR A 170 -7.91 -28.91 -2.10
C THR A 170 -8.85 -30.06 -1.74
N VAL A 171 -10.07 -29.76 -1.31
CA VAL A 171 -11.14 -30.72 -1.05
C VAL A 171 -12.27 -30.47 -2.04
N ILE A 172 -12.54 -31.45 -2.91
CA ILE A 172 -13.51 -31.33 -3.99
C ILE A 172 -14.68 -32.26 -3.72
N VAL A 173 -15.90 -31.72 -3.84
CA VAL A 173 -17.16 -32.46 -3.81
C VAL A 173 -17.91 -32.20 -5.11
N ALA A 174 -18.35 -33.26 -5.78
CA ALA A 174 -19.22 -33.19 -6.96
C ALA A 174 -20.59 -33.79 -6.63
N ASP A 175 -21.65 -33.29 -7.27
CA ASP A 175 -23.01 -33.84 -7.11
C ASP A 175 -23.26 -35.13 -7.93
N GLN A 176 -22.31 -35.50 -8.80
CA GLN A 176 -22.35 -36.69 -9.65
C GLN A 176 -20.99 -37.41 -9.64
N ASP A 177 -20.99 -38.69 -10.05
CA ASP A 177 -19.76 -39.46 -10.24
C ASP A 177 -18.99 -38.88 -11.44
N VAL A 178 -17.78 -38.37 -11.18
CA VAL A 178 -16.92 -37.77 -12.20
C VAL A 178 -15.46 -38.17 -11.98
N GLU A 179 -14.62 -37.90 -12.97
CA GLU A 179 -13.17 -38.03 -12.82
C GLU A 179 -12.51 -36.68 -13.07
N ILE A 180 -11.40 -36.41 -12.39
CA ILE A 180 -10.53 -35.27 -12.71
C ILE A 180 -9.16 -35.81 -13.11
N VAL A 181 -8.70 -35.38 -14.28
CA VAL A 181 -7.31 -35.58 -14.72
C VAL A 181 -6.55 -34.30 -14.41
N PHE A 182 -5.59 -34.39 -13.48
CA PHE A 182 -4.70 -33.28 -13.16
C PHE A 182 -3.46 -33.33 -14.03
N ASN A 183 -3.03 -32.16 -14.51
CA ASN A 183 -1.81 -31.99 -15.28
C ASN A 183 -0.90 -30.99 -14.58
N GLY A 184 0.40 -31.25 -14.55
CA GLY A 184 1.39 -30.33 -13.99
C GLY A 184 2.72 -30.44 -14.70
N GLU A 185 3.62 -29.52 -14.38
CA GLU A 185 4.95 -29.43 -14.96
C GLU A 185 6.00 -29.17 -13.88
N SER A 186 7.23 -29.64 -14.12
CA SER A 186 8.38 -29.12 -13.40
C SER A 186 8.62 -27.66 -13.78
N PHE A 187 9.13 -26.87 -12.86
CA PHE A 187 9.38 -25.45 -13.04
C PHE A 187 10.18 -25.18 -14.32
N TRP A 188 9.67 -24.27 -15.15
CA TRP A 188 10.32 -23.87 -16.38
C TRP A 188 9.93 -22.46 -16.79
N ASP A 189 10.91 -21.57 -16.90
CA ASP A 189 10.71 -20.22 -17.39
C ASP A 189 11.27 -20.08 -18.82
N SER A 190 10.34 -20.08 -19.77
CA SER A 190 10.61 -19.90 -21.20
C SER A 190 10.71 -18.44 -21.63
N SER A 191 10.63 -17.49 -20.69
CA SER A 191 10.80 -16.07 -20.98
C SER A 191 12.21 -15.79 -21.49
N LYS A 192 12.34 -14.85 -22.43
CA LYS A 192 13.65 -14.43 -22.93
C LYS A 192 14.45 -13.76 -21.82
N VAL A 193 15.78 -13.92 -21.87
CA VAL A 193 16.66 -13.16 -20.98
C VAL A 193 16.51 -11.65 -21.25
N PRO A 194 16.25 -10.83 -20.22
CA PRO A 194 16.17 -9.39 -20.39
C PRO A 194 17.48 -8.78 -20.91
N THR A 195 17.36 -7.82 -21.82
CA THR A 195 18.52 -7.09 -22.40
C THR A 195 18.50 -5.59 -22.06
N PHE A 196 17.49 -5.13 -21.31
CA PHE A 196 17.24 -3.69 -21.10
C PHE A 196 18.34 -2.96 -20.31
N ASP A 197 19.20 -3.69 -19.59
CA ASP A 197 20.32 -3.09 -18.84
C ASP A 197 21.70 -3.43 -19.41
N GLY A 198 21.74 -3.87 -20.67
CA GLY A 198 22.97 -4.08 -21.44
C GLY A 198 23.48 -5.52 -21.49
N ASP A 199 22.82 -6.48 -20.83
CA ASP A 199 23.16 -7.90 -20.96
C ASP A 199 22.97 -8.42 -22.39
N GLN A 200 23.89 -9.31 -22.79
CA GLN A 200 23.98 -9.88 -24.14
C GLN A 200 23.72 -11.40 -24.16
N MET A 201 23.28 -11.98 -23.04
CA MET A 201 23.06 -13.41 -22.95
C MET A 201 21.80 -13.81 -23.73
N GLU A 202 21.98 -14.59 -24.80
CA GLU A 202 20.86 -15.07 -25.61
C GLU A 202 20.09 -16.23 -24.95
N GLY A 203 18.87 -16.47 -25.45
CA GLY A 203 18.01 -17.58 -25.05
C GLY A 203 17.00 -17.22 -23.97
N ILE A 204 16.65 -18.21 -23.15
CA ILE A 204 15.58 -18.14 -22.14
C ILE A 204 16.13 -18.21 -20.71
N MET A 205 15.29 -17.89 -19.73
CA MET A 205 15.66 -17.87 -18.31
C MET A 205 16.08 -19.24 -17.77
N SER A 206 15.32 -20.31 -18.01
CA SER A 206 15.70 -21.66 -17.60
C SER A 206 16.75 -22.27 -18.54
N ARG A 207 17.80 -22.89 -17.97
CA ARG A 207 18.96 -23.41 -18.73
C ARG A 207 19.07 -24.93 -18.73
N SER A 208 18.73 -25.59 -17.64
CA SER A 208 18.65 -27.05 -17.56
C SER A 208 17.46 -27.50 -16.73
N CYS A 209 16.91 -28.68 -17.06
CA CYS A 209 15.94 -29.39 -16.23
C CYS A 209 16.51 -30.77 -15.91
N GLU A 210 16.91 -30.93 -14.65
CA GLU A 210 17.41 -32.16 -14.03
C GLU A 210 16.37 -32.79 -13.10
N SER A 211 15.15 -32.24 -13.08
CA SER A 211 14.04 -32.72 -12.26
C SER A 211 13.72 -34.19 -12.53
N ILE A 212 13.23 -34.89 -11.50
CA ILE A 212 12.89 -36.33 -11.55
C ILE A 212 11.50 -36.53 -10.96
N ILE A 213 10.69 -37.37 -11.61
CA ILE A 213 9.36 -37.75 -11.13
C ILE A 213 9.36 -39.23 -10.78
N THR A 214 8.83 -39.56 -9.60
CA THR A 214 8.59 -40.94 -9.17
C THR A 214 7.19 -41.09 -8.60
N PHE A 215 6.60 -42.29 -8.71
CA PHE A 215 5.32 -42.61 -8.10
C PHE A 215 5.45 -43.83 -7.17
N ASP A 216 5.20 -43.62 -5.88
CA ASP A 216 5.10 -44.68 -4.89
C ASP A 216 3.64 -45.14 -4.80
N LYS A 217 3.35 -46.26 -5.47
CA LYS A 217 2.01 -46.87 -5.46
C LYS A 217 1.54 -47.29 -4.07
N LYS A 218 2.46 -47.67 -3.18
CA LYS A 218 2.10 -48.13 -1.83
C LYS A 218 1.74 -46.95 -0.94
N ALA A 219 2.47 -45.86 -1.07
CA ALA A 219 2.20 -44.62 -0.36
C ALA A 219 1.11 -43.75 -1.01
N ASN A 220 0.65 -44.11 -2.21
CA ASN A 220 -0.25 -43.28 -3.04
C ASN A 220 0.29 -41.85 -3.23
N ALA A 221 1.57 -41.74 -3.58
CA ALA A 221 2.26 -40.47 -3.61
C ALA A 221 3.14 -40.31 -4.85
N MET A 222 2.97 -39.20 -5.55
CA MET A 222 3.86 -38.77 -6.63
C MET A 222 4.84 -37.73 -6.10
N ARG A 223 6.12 -37.95 -6.34
CA ARG A 223 7.21 -37.04 -5.96
C ARG A 223 7.81 -36.45 -7.22
N LEU A 224 7.82 -35.11 -7.29
CA LEU A 224 8.65 -34.33 -8.21
C LEU A 224 9.83 -33.79 -7.40
N VAL A 225 11.05 -34.19 -7.73
CA VAL A 225 12.26 -33.53 -7.24
C VAL A 225 12.59 -32.44 -8.25
N GLU A 226 12.47 -31.19 -7.83
CA GLU A 226 12.85 -30.06 -8.66
C GLU A 226 14.37 -29.92 -8.71
N ALA A 227 14.95 -29.89 -9.91
CA ALA A 227 16.37 -29.63 -10.10
C ALA A 227 16.67 -29.01 -11.46
N GLY A 228 17.62 -28.07 -11.48
CA GLY A 228 18.00 -27.41 -12.71
C GLY A 228 18.79 -26.13 -12.51
N THR A 229 19.01 -25.43 -13.61
CA THR A 229 19.74 -24.16 -13.63
C THR A 229 18.94 -23.06 -14.31
N ALA A 230 19.15 -21.82 -13.86
CA ALA A 230 18.50 -20.64 -14.39
C ALA A 230 19.48 -19.48 -14.50
N VAL A 231 19.18 -18.54 -15.40
CA VAL A 231 19.87 -17.25 -15.49
C VAL A 231 19.53 -16.43 -14.25
N VAL A 232 20.54 -15.86 -13.62
CA VAL A 232 20.41 -15.03 -12.42
C VAL A 232 21.07 -13.70 -12.68
N LYS A 233 20.45 -12.62 -12.17
CA LYS A 233 21.03 -11.29 -12.14
C LYS A 233 21.40 -10.95 -10.70
N PRO A 234 22.65 -11.21 -10.26
CA PRO A 234 23.04 -10.94 -8.89
C PRO A 234 23.06 -9.44 -8.61
N GLN A 235 23.41 -8.60 -9.59
CA GLN A 235 23.48 -7.16 -9.37
C GLN A 235 23.17 -6.41 -10.67
N TYR A 236 22.34 -5.37 -10.59
CA TYR A 236 22.10 -4.44 -11.70
C TYR A 236 23.41 -3.88 -12.27
N GLY A 237 23.52 -3.80 -13.59
CA GLY A 237 24.71 -3.32 -14.30
C GLY A 237 25.92 -4.26 -14.30
N LYS A 238 25.81 -5.46 -13.71
CA LYS A 238 26.79 -6.56 -13.86
C LYS A 238 26.24 -7.62 -14.82
N SER A 239 27.10 -8.38 -15.48
CA SER A 239 26.64 -9.46 -16.37
C SER A 239 25.83 -10.50 -15.60
N VAL A 240 24.82 -11.07 -16.28
CA VAL A 240 24.14 -12.26 -15.76
C VAL A 240 25.08 -13.45 -15.61
N THR A 241 24.69 -14.37 -14.72
CA THR A 241 25.35 -15.66 -14.53
C THR A 241 24.31 -16.80 -14.53
N VAL A 242 24.76 -18.04 -14.51
CA VAL A 242 23.88 -19.23 -14.40
C VAL A 242 24.09 -19.87 -13.03
N GLY A 243 23.00 -20.04 -12.29
CA GLY A 243 22.99 -20.66 -10.95
C GLY A 243 22.01 -21.82 -10.86
N ARG A 244 21.98 -22.50 -9.70
CA ARG A 244 20.93 -23.49 -9.41
C ARG A 244 19.59 -22.78 -9.30
N MET A 245 18.52 -23.36 -9.80
CA MET A 245 17.19 -22.73 -9.67
C MET A 245 16.71 -22.71 -8.20
N MET A 246 15.79 -21.82 -7.87
CA MET A 246 15.31 -21.62 -6.48
C MET A 246 14.71 -22.85 -5.81
N TYR A 247 14.17 -23.80 -6.57
CA TYR A 247 13.59 -25.05 -6.05
C TYR A 247 14.54 -26.25 -6.11
N ASP A 248 15.81 -26.01 -6.41
CA ASP A 248 16.77 -27.09 -6.56
C ASP A 248 16.85 -27.98 -5.31
N GLY A 249 16.69 -29.30 -5.54
CA GLY A 249 16.70 -30.33 -4.51
C GLY A 249 15.37 -30.52 -3.76
N LEU A 250 14.39 -29.63 -3.92
CA LEU A 250 13.11 -29.72 -3.21
C LEU A 250 12.25 -30.86 -3.74
N SER A 251 11.64 -31.59 -2.81
CA SER A 251 10.65 -32.63 -3.10
C SER A 251 9.24 -32.05 -2.99
N PHE A 252 8.57 -31.93 -4.13
CA PHE A 252 7.15 -31.63 -4.26
C PHE A 252 6.39 -32.97 -4.22
N VAL A 253 5.66 -33.22 -3.14
CA VAL A 253 4.96 -34.50 -2.92
C VAL A 253 3.46 -34.28 -3.00
N TYR A 254 2.85 -34.89 -4.01
CA TYR A 254 1.42 -34.93 -4.24
C TYR A 254 0.85 -36.25 -3.73
N THR A 255 -0.25 -36.20 -3.00
CA THR A 255 -1.03 -37.38 -2.56
C THR A 255 -2.50 -37.04 -2.45
N ALA A 256 -3.37 -38.05 -2.48
CA ALA A 256 -4.81 -37.87 -2.44
C ALA A 256 -5.48 -38.85 -1.49
N SER A 257 -6.69 -38.51 -1.03
CA SER A 257 -7.53 -39.38 -0.17
C SER A 257 -8.09 -40.60 -0.91
N VAL A 258 -7.98 -40.61 -2.23
CA VAL A 258 -8.32 -41.73 -3.12
C VAL A 258 -7.09 -42.15 -3.93
N PRO A 259 -7.05 -43.38 -4.47
CA PRO A 259 -5.94 -43.82 -5.30
C PRO A 259 -5.69 -42.89 -6.51
N MET A 260 -4.43 -42.49 -6.70
CA MET A 260 -3.97 -41.81 -7.91
C MET A 260 -3.82 -42.84 -9.03
N GLU A 261 -4.69 -42.75 -10.04
CA GLU A 261 -4.66 -43.63 -11.21
C GLU A 261 -3.95 -42.96 -12.39
N ALA A 262 -3.52 -43.74 -13.38
CA ALA A 262 -2.92 -43.25 -14.63
C ALA A 262 -1.81 -42.19 -14.41
N VAL A 263 -0.92 -42.44 -13.44
CA VAL A 263 0.22 -41.56 -13.17
C VAL A 263 1.25 -41.73 -14.27
N GLU A 264 1.38 -40.71 -15.10
CA GLU A 264 2.25 -40.68 -16.28
C GLU A 264 3.11 -39.41 -16.24
N HIS A 265 4.30 -39.46 -16.84
CA HIS A 265 5.14 -38.29 -17.02
C HIS A 265 5.95 -38.40 -18.31
N ASP A 266 6.25 -37.24 -18.92
CA ASP A 266 7.00 -37.14 -20.17
C ASP A 266 7.93 -35.92 -20.13
N ARG A 267 8.94 -35.89 -21.00
CA ARG A 267 9.82 -34.74 -21.21
C ARG A 267 9.28 -33.90 -22.37
N LYS A 268 8.98 -32.64 -22.09
CA LYS A 268 8.52 -31.68 -23.11
C LYS A 268 9.68 -31.26 -24.02
N SER A 269 9.33 -30.67 -25.17
CA SER A 269 10.31 -30.11 -26.13
C SER A 269 11.22 -29.04 -25.53
N GLY A 270 10.72 -28.29 -24.53
CA GLY A 270 11.52 -27.32 -23.77
C GLY A 270 12.54 -27.95 -22.83
N GLY A 271 12.45 -29.26 -22.58
CA GLY A 271 13.34 -30.00 -21.68
C GLY A 271 12.76 -30.21 -20.28
N ASN A 272 11.75 -29.46 -19.87
CA ASN A 272 11.05 -29.67 -18.60
C ASN A 272 10.17 -30.93 -18.60
N LEU A 273 9.78 -31.41 -17.43
CA LEU A 273 8.91 -32.57 -17.28
C LEU A 273 7.44 -32.15 -17.17
N SER A 274 6.55 -32.89 -17.82
CA SER A 274 5.11 -32.85 -17.57
C SER A 274 4.67 -34.13 -16.87
N TYR A 275 3.61 -34.06 -16.07
CA TYR A 275 2.99 -35.20 -15.44
C TYR A 275 1.47 -35.10 -15.44
N THR A 276 0.83 -36.27 -15.38
CA THR A 276 -0.62 -36.40 -15.25
C THR A 276 -0.98 -37.46 -14.25
N PHE A 277 -2.10 -37.29 -13.56
CA PHE A 277 -2.71 -38.33 -12.74
C PHE A 277 -4.23 -38.13 -12.67
N ARG A 278 -4.97 -39.20 -12.38
CA ARG A 278 -6.43 -39.20 -12.34
C ARG A 278 -6.93 -39.50 -10.94
N LEU A 279 -7.90 -38.71 -10.48
CA LEU A 279 -8.70 -38.98 -9.29
C LEU A 279 -10.15 -39.25 -9.70
N LYS A 280 -10.77 -40.25 -9.07
CA LYS A 280 -12.21 -40.51 -9.17
C LYS A 280 -12.93 -39.81 -8.03
N LEU A 281 -14.01 -39.11 -8.35
CA LEU A 281 -14.82 -38.37 -7.39
C LEU A 281 -16.22 -39.01 -7.35
N PRO A 282 -16.51 -39.83 -6.33
CA PRO A 282 -17.85 -40.34 -6.09
C PRO A 282 -18.81 -39.20 -5.70
N ALA A 283 -20.05 -39.27 -6.18
CA ALA A 283 -21.09 -38.29 -5.91
C ALA A 283 -21.26 -38.04 -4.39
N GLY A 284 -21.19 -36.77 -4.00
CA GLY A 284 -21.38 -36.29 -2.63
C GLY A 284 -20.22 -36.61 -1.67
N GLN A 285 -19.15 -37.27 -2.10
CA GLN A 285 -18.01 -37.60 -1.24
C GLN A 285 -16.86 -36.59 -1.40
N PRO A 286 -16.28 -36.10 -0.29
CA PRO A 286 -15.11 -35.22 -0.37
C PRO A 286 -13.86 -35.99 -0.78
N VAL A 287 -13.20 -35.52 -1.84
CA VAL A 287 -11.90 -36.01 -2.29
C VAL A 287 -10.85 -34.94 -2.06
N ALA A 288 -9.80 -35.27 -1.32
CA ALA A 288 -8.70 -34.36 -1.04
C ALA A 288 -7.50 -34.66 -1.95
N LEU A 289 -6.87 -33.60 -2.46
CA LEU A 289 -5.54 -33.62 -3.07
C LEU A 289 -4.66 -32.67 -2.25
N SER A 290 -3.48 -33.14 -1.84
CA SER A 290 -2.54 -32.39 -1.00
C SER A 290 -1.16 -32.32 -1.63
N LEU A 291 -0.50 -31.17 -1.48
CA LEU A 291 0.88 -30.89 -1.87
C LEU A 291 1.68 -30.42 -0.64
N ALA A 292 2.75 -31.14 -0.32
CA ALA A 292 3.77 -30.67 0.62
C ALA A 292 5.12 -30.51 -0.10
N VAL A 293 5.89 -29.51 0.31
CA VAL A 293 7.23 -29.24 -0.20
C VAL A 293 8.24 -29.29 0.94
N ALA A 294 9.36 -29.98 0.75
CA ALA A 294 10.49 -30.02 1.68
C ALA A 294 11.77 -30.48 0.98
N ASP A 295 12.93 -30.19 1.56
CA ASP A 295 14.20 -30.79 1.12
C ASP A 295 14.19 -32.33 1.31
N ALA A 296 13.65 -32.81 2.44
CA ALA A 296 13.59 -34.24 2.76
C ALA A 296 12.25 -34.87 2.35
N TYR A 297 12.28 -35.87 1.46
CA TYR A 297 11.08 -36.59 1.02
C TYR A 297 10.24 -37.20 2.16
N PRO A 298 10.81 -37.87 3.18
CA PRO A 298 10.01 -38.44 4.26
C PRO A 298 9.18 -37.40 5.04
N ASP A 299 9.69 -36.17 5.18
CA ASP A 299 8.94 -35.08 5.82
C ASP A 299 7.74 -34.66 4.97
N ALA A 300 7.98 -34.30 3.70
CA ALA A 300 6.91 -33.91 2.78
C ALA A 300 5.85 -35.01 2.63
N LEU A 301 6.26 -36.27 2.47
CA LEU A 301 5.34 -37.41 2.37
C LEU A 301 4.47 -37.56 3.62
N SER A 302 5.08 -37.52 4.81
CA SER A 302 4.38 -37.69 6.08
C SER A 302 3.30 -36.62 6.26
N ARG A 303 3.66 -35.35 6.05
CA ARG A 303 2.73 -34.21 6.17
C ARG A 303 1.61 -34.27 5.14
N ALA A 304 1.94 -34.45 3.86
CA ALA A 304 0.96 -34.53 2.79
C ALA A 304 -0.03 -35.69 3.00
N SER A 305 0.47 -36.88 3.36
CA SER A 305 -0.37 -38.06 3.56
C SER A 305 -1.31 -37.89 4.74
N ARG A 306 -0.83 -37.29 5.85
CA ARG A 306 -1.67 -37.02 7.02
C ARG A 306 -2.79 -36.05 6.66
N VAL A 307 -2.47 -34.90 6.05
CA VAL A 307 -3.46 -33.87 5.72
C VAL A 307 -4.47 -34.36 4.67
N ALA A 308 -4.05 -35.14 3.67
CA ALA A 308 -4.98 -35.71 2.69
C ALA A 308 -6.03 -36.63 3.33
N ASN A 309 -5.65 -37.41 4.36
CA ASN A 309 -6.57 -38.30 5.08
C ASN A 309 -7.40 -37.59 6.15
N GLU A 310 -6.95 -36.42 6.65
CA GLU A 310 -7.57 -35.67 7.74
C GLU A 310 -7.97 -34.25 7.31
N ALA A 311 -8.30 -34.06 6.03
CA ALA A 311 -8.44 -32.73 5.42
C ALA A 311 -9.46 -31.82 6.14
N ALA A 312 -10.60 -32.37 6.56
CA ALA A 312 -11.62 -31.62 7.29
C ALA A 312 -11.09 -31.06 8.61
N SER A 313 -10.43 -31.91 9.43
CA SER A 313 -9.85 -31.51 10.71
C SER A 313 -8.69 -30.52 10.53
N ALA A 314 -7.85 -30.71 9.51
CA ALA A 314 -6.74 -29.80 9.22
C ALA A 314 -7.22 -28.41 8.78
N MET A 315 -8.30 -28.35 7.99
CA MET A 315 -8.94 -27.11 7.58
C MET A 315 -9.61 -26.40 8.77
N GLU A 316 -10.37 -27.13 9.60
CA GLU A 316 -10.98 -26.58 10.82
C GLU A 316 -9.92 -26.02 11.78
N ALA A 317 -8.78 -26.71 11.93
CA ALA A 317 -7.65 -26.23 12.72
C ALA A 317 -7.06 -24.93 12.16
N LYS A 318 -6.94 -24.80 10.82
CA LYS A 318 -6.49 -23.57 10.18
C LYS A 318 -7.48 -22.42 10.39
N SER A 319 -8.78 -22.65 10.21
CA SER A 319 -9.82 -21.65 10.44
C SER A 319 -9.85 -21.19 11.90
N THR A 320 -9.78 -22.13 12.85
CA THR A 320 -9.74 -21.84 14.28
C THR A 320 -8.51 -21.02 14.65
N TRP A 321 -7.33 -21.45 14.19
CA TRP A 321 -6.08 -20.74 14.42
C TRP A 321 -6.14 -19.30 13.91
N PHE A 322 -6.63 -19.09 12.68
CA PHE A 322 -6.69 -17.76 12.09
C PHE A 322 -7.69 -16.84 12.81
N ASN A 323 -8.85 -17.38 13.19
CA ASN A 323 -9.82 -16.63 14.00
C ASN A 323 -9.23 -16.29 15.38
N ASN A 324 -8.48 -17.19 16.01
CA ASN A 324 -7.83 -16.91 17.29
C ASN A 324 -6.81 -15.78 17.16
N LEU A 325 -6.03 -15.69 16.07
CA LEU A 325 -5.14 -14.55 15.85
C LEU A 325 -5.89 -13.20 15.89
N LEU A 326 -7.00 -13.10 15.15
CA LEU A 326 -7.76 -11.86 15.05
C LEU A 326 -8.62 -11.55 16.30
N ASN A 327 -8.93 -12.55 17.13
CA ASN A 327 -9.66 -12.37 18.38
C ASN A 327 -8.73 -12.11 19.59
N GLU A 328 -7.53 -12.69 19.59
CA GLU A 328 -6.68 -12.77 20.78
C GLU A 328 -5.41 -11.93 20.68
N GLN A 329 -4.87 -11.71 19.47
CA GLN A 329 -3.58 -11.05 19.32
C GLN A 329 -3.69 -9.55 19.10
N ILE A 330 -4.78 -9.03 18.55
CA ILE A 330 -4.89 -7.62 18.17
C ILE A 330 -5.92 -6.89 19.03
N PRO A 331 -5.86 -5.54 19.13
CA PRO A 331 -6.95 -4.78 19.74
C PRO A 331 -8.28 -5.08 19.03
N TYR A 332 -9.30 -5.39 19.81
CA TYR A 332 -10.67 -5.44 19.29
C TYR A 332 -11.12 -4.03 18.94
N PHE A 333 -11.74 -3.85 17.78
CA PHE A 333 -12.20 -2.55 17.31
C PHE A 333 -13.61 -2.64 16.70
N ARG A 334 -14.52 -1.81 17.18
CA ARG A 334 -15.84 -1.57 16.55
C ARG A 334 -16.13 -0.08 16.53
N CYS A 335 -16.79 0.35 15.47
CA CYS A 335 -17.45 1.64 15.40
C CYS A 335 -18.77 1.47 14.64
N SER A 336 -19.54 2.56 14.49
CA SER A 336 -20.80 2.52 13.73
C SER A 336 -20.60 2.43 12.20
N ASP A 337 -19.37 2.59 11.70
CA ASP A 337 -19.06 2.48 10.27
C ASP A 337 -18.51 1.09 9.93
N LYS A 338 -19.31 0.31 9.19
CA LYS A 338 -18.97 -1.07 8.84
C LYS A 338 -17.76 -1.18 7.91
N MET A 339 -17.58 -0.19 7.03
CA MET A 339 -16.49 -0.14 6.06
C MET A 339 -15.14 -0.07 6.79
N THR A 340 -15.02 0.84 7.77
CA THR A 340 -13.83 0.92 8.63
C THR A 340 -13.59 -0.36 9.43
N VAL A 341 -14.63 -0.97 10.00
CA VAL A 341 -14.49 -2.23 10.74
C VAL A 341 -13.97 -3.34 9.82
N GLN A 342 -14.52 -3.49 8.61
CA GLN A 342 -14.02 -4.46 7.63
C GLN A 342 -12.57 -4.20 7.22
N THR A 343 -12.23 -2.95 6.92
CA THR A 343 -10.85 -2.56 6.57
C THR A 343 -9.87 -2.92 7.69
N TYR A 344 -10.21 -2.61 8.95
CA TYR A 344 -9.34 -2.88 10.09
C TYR A 344 -8.96 -4.37 10.20
N TYR A 345 -9.94 -5.27 10.14
CA TYR A 345 -9.68 -6.71 10.25
C TYR A 345 -9.08 -7.30 8.98
N TYR A 346 -9.40 -6.76 7.81
CA TYR A 346 -8.77 -7.16 6.55
C TYR A 346 -7.25 -6.90 6.57
N LEU A 347 -6.83 -5.71 7.00
CA LEU A 347 -5.41 -5.35 7.07
C LEU A 347 -4.63 -6.19 8.09
N TRP A 348 -5.21 -6.45 9.27
CA TRP A 348 -4.60 -7.38 10.23
C TRP A 348 -4.53 -8.82 9.73
N ALA A 349 -5.56 -9.28 9.00
CA ALA A 349 -5.54 -10.59 8.39
C ALA A 349 -4.39 -10.71 7.38
N LEU A 350 -4.19 -9.71 6.52
CA LEU A 350 -3.04 -9.69 5.61
C LEU A 350 -1.71 -9.74 6.36
N ASN A 351 -1.55 -8.97 7.43
CA ASN A 351 -0.33 -9.01 8.23
C ASN A 351 -0.03 -10.42 8.74
N PHE A 352 -1.02 -11.15 9.26
CA PHE A 352 -0.81 -12.53 9.70
C PHE A 352 -0.60 -13.53 8.56
N MET A 353 -1.19 -13.30 7.37
CA MET A 353 -0.91 -14.11 6.18
C MET A 353 0.56 -13.98 5.73
N TYR A 354 1.11 -12.77 5.82
CA TYR A 354 2.50 -12.48 5.45
C TYR A 354 3.52 -12.80 6.55
N PHE A 355 3.07 -13.24 7.72
CA PHE A 355 3.94 -13.51 8.85
C PHE A 355 4.80 -14.76 8.62
N ARG A 356 6.08 -14.72 9.01
CA ARG A 356 7.05 -15.78 8.81
C ARG A 356 7.80 -16.11 10.07
N ASP A 357 7.91 -17.40 10.35
CA ASP A 357 8.73 -17.97 11.42
C ASP A 357 9.60 -19.10 10.83
N ILE A 358 10.71 -18.70 10.23
CA ILE A 358 11.60 -19.61 9.50
C ILE A 358 12.65 -20.23 10.43
N GLY A 359 13.27 -19.43 11.30
CA GLY A 359 14.25 -19.88 12.27
C GLY A 359 15.63 -20.24 11.70
N GLU A 360 15.92 -19.86 10.44
CA GLU A 360 17.17 -20.21 9.73
C GLU A 360 17.92 -18.96 9.26
N GLY A 361 19.26 -18.99 9.37
CA GLY A 361 20.13 -17.94 8.85
C GLY A 361 19.78 -16.56 9.42
N TRP A 362 19.65 -15.55 8.55
CA TRP A 362 19.21 -14.20 8.95
C TRP A 362 17.70 -14.08 9.19
N LEU A 363 16.90 -15.09 8.83
CA LEU A 363 15.46 -15.16 9.14
C LEU A 363 15.23 -15.89 10.48
N LYS A 364 16.09 -15.62 11.46
CA LYS A 364 16.06 -16.22 12.79
C LYS A 364 14.84 -15.78 13.60
N TYR A 365 14.45 -14.51 13.49
CA TYR A 365 13.33 -13.97 14.25
C TYR A 365 12.04 -14.00 13.43
N PRO A 366 10.90 -14.30 14.06
CA PRO A 366 9.59 -14.20 13.42
C PRO A 366 9.26 -12.77 12.98
N HIS A 367 8.86 -12.55 11.72
CA HIS A 367 8.61 -11.20 11.18
C HIS A 367 7.58 -11.22 10.04
N THR A 368 7.03 -10.06 9.71
CA THR A 368 6.07 -9.93 8.60
C THR A 368 6.73 -9.52 7.29
N GLN A 369 6.31 -10.12 6.17
CA GLN A 369 6.70 -9.72 4.80
C GLN A 369 5.71 -8.73 4.17
N THR A 370 6.03 -8.22 2.98
CA THR A 370 5.26 -7.14 2.37
C THR A 370 4.28 -7.58 1.30
N ALA A 371 4.74 -8.35 0.32
CA ALA A 371 3.91 -8.68 -0.83
C ALA A 371 4.14 -10.11 -1.32
N VAL A 372 3.17 -10.59 -2.11
CA VAL A 372 3.12 -11.95 -2.65
C VAL A 372 4.41 -12.29 -3.40
N ASN A 373 4.86 -11.37 -4.26
CA ASN A 373 5.83 -11.60 -5.32
C ASN A 373 7.00 -10.60 -5.32
N ASN A 374 6.74 -9.30 -5.08
CA ASN A 374 7.78 -8.30 -4.93
C ASN A 374 8.23 -8.18 -3.45
N PHE A 375 9.52 -7.95 -3.19
CA PHE A 375 10.10 -7.89 -1.84
C PHE A 375 10.01 -9.18 -0.99
N MET A 376 10.59 -10.29 -1.50
CA MET A 376 10.67 -11.53 -0.74
C MET A 376 11.57 -11.35 0.50
N GLY A 377 11.00 -11.24 1.71
CA GLY A 377 11.74 -10.96 2.95
C GLY A 377 11.15 -9.79 3.73
N LEU A 378 11.90 -9.29 4.72
CA LEU A 378 11.54 -8.07 5.44
C LEU A 378 12.06 -6.85 4.67
N HIS A 379 11.16 -5.97 4.23
CA HIS A 379 11.50 -4.74 3.50
C HIS A 379 11.69 -3.57 4.46
N LEU A 380 12.73 -2.75 4.23
CA LEU A 380 13.21 -1.79 5.22
C LEU A 380 12.22 -0.67 5.50
N TRP A 381 11.64 -0.09 4.46
CA TRP A 381 10.71 1.02 4.61
C TRP A 381 9.44 0.57 5.33
N ASP A 382 8.91 -0.58 4.94
CA ASP A 382 7.64 -1.13 5.44
C ASP A 382 7.75 -1.56 6.90
N SER A 383 8.97 -1.91 7.33
CA SER A 383 9.27 -2.25 8.72
C SER A 383 8.92 -1.12 9.69
N TRP A 384 8.91 0.14 9.25
CA TRP A 384 8.50 1.25 10.13
C TRP A 384 7.06 1.05 10.62
N ALA A 385 6.15 0.69 9.71
CA ALA A 385 4.77 0.39 10.02
C ALA A 385 4.63 -0.94 10.78
N TYR A 386 5.37 -1.98 10.40
CA TYR A 386 5.29 -3.30 11.05
C TYR A 386 5.82 -3.29 12.49
N ILE A 387 6.85 -2.50 12.78
CA ILE A 387 7.38 -2.32 14.14
C ILE A 387 6.37 -1.56 14.99
N GLN A 388 5.72 -0.52 14.45
CA GLN A 388 4.71 0.23 15.18
C GLN A 388 3.45 -0.61 15.43
N ALA A 389 2.93 -1.28 14.40
CA ALA A 389 1.77 -2.17 14.51
C ALA A 389 2.06 -3.36 15.44
N GLY A 390 3.26 -3.94 15.34
CA GLY A 390 3.73 -5.00 16.24
C GLY A 390 3.78 -4.58 17.72
N SER A 391 3.77 -3.28 18.04
CA SER A 391 3.65 -2.82 19.43
C SER A 391 2.25 -3.05 20.03
N TRP A 392 1.24 -3.27 19.19
CA TRP A 392 -0.16 -3.42 19.59
C TRP A 392 -0.59 -4.88 19.79
N VAL A 393 0.21 -5.84 19.35
CA VAL A 393 -0.13 -7.26 19.49
C VAL A 393 0.05 -7.73 20.95
N ALA A 394 -0.71 -8.74 21.37
CA ALA A 394 -0.62 -9.32 22.70
C ALA A 394 0.73 -10.02 22.90
N ASP A 395 1.02 -11.06 22.11
CA ASP A 395 2.30 -11.76 22.12
C ASP A 395 3.31 -11.07 21.18
N LYS A 396 4.03 -10.09 21.74
CA LYS A 396 5.03 -9.31 21.02
C LYS A 396 6.27 -10.12 20.68
N GLU A 397 6.66 -11.11 21.48
CA GLU A 397 7.80 -11.97 21.16
C GLU A 397 7.51 -12.75 19.89
N LYS A 398 6.31 -13.32 19.79
CA LYS A 398 5.90 -14.09 18.62
C LYS A 398 5.58 -13.23 17.41
N TRP A 399 4.93 -12.07 17.55
CA TRP A 399 4.34 -11.34 16.42
C TRP A 399 4.85 -9.90 16.21
N GLY A 400 5.76 -9.40 17.04
CA GLY A 400 6.17 -7.98 17.04
C GLY A 400 7.69 -7.74 17.01
N PHE A 401 8.43 -8.30 17.98
CA PHE A 401 9.84 -7.97 18.23
C PHE A 401 10.74 -8.27 17.04
N GLY A 402 10.49 -9.37 16.31
CA GLY A 402 11.32 -9.76 15.18
C GLY A 402 11.24 -8.79 14.00
N ASN A 403 10.23 -7.93 13.90
CA ASN A 403 10.19 -6.84 12.92
C ASN A 403 11.32 -5.81 13.16
N THR A 404 11.80 -5.67 14.40
CA THR A 404 12.99 -4.88 14.75
C THR A 404 14.25 -5.75 14.75
N LEU A 405 14.22 -6.87 15.48
CA LEU A 405 15.41 -7.65 15.79
C LEU A 405 16.05 -8.29 14.56
N SER A 406 15.29 -8.58 13.51
CA SER A 406 15.84 -9.15 12.28
C SER A 406 16.82 -8.20 11.58
N TRP A 407 16.68 -6.88 11.76
CA TRP A 407 17.56 -5.89 11.14
C TRP A 407 18.98 -5.89 11.69
N GLN A 408 19.25 -6.53 12.85
CA GLN A 408 20.60 -6.66 13.40
C GLN A 408 21.57 -7.33 12.40
N PHE A 409 21.06 -8.23 11.55
CA PHE A 409 21.89 -8.93 10.56
C PHE A 409 22.30 -8.04 9.39
N MET A 410 21.59 -6.94 9.16
CA MET A 410 21.86 -6.01 8.07
C MET A 410 22.79 -4.87 8.47
N VAL A 411 22.95 -4.61 9.78
CA VAL A 411 23.82 -3.54 10.30
C VAL A 411 25.26 -3.64 9.81
N PRO A 412 25.90 -4.83 9.71
CA PRO A 412 27.25 -4.96 9.17
C PRO A 412 27.39 -4.47 7.71
N TYR A 413 26.29 -4.37 6.97
CA TYR A 413 26.25 -3.92 5.58
C TYR A 413 25.84 -2.45 5.43
N LYS A 414 25.76 -1.69 6.53
CA LYS A 414 25.42 -0.26 6.47
C LYS A 414 26.46 0.52 5.66
N SER A 415 25.99 1.55 4.96
CA SER A 415 26.85 2.52 4.29
C SER A 415 27.49 3.49 5.31
N PRO A 416 28.52 4.28 4.93
CA PRO A 416 29.04 5.35 5.78
C PRO A 416 27.98 6.38 6.20
N ALA A 417 26.90 6.54 5.44
CA ALA A 417 25.77 7.43 5.77
C ALA A 417 24.72 6.77 6.70
N ASN A 418 25.02 5.59 7.24
CA ASN A 418 24.10 4.77 8.04
C ASN A 418 22.84 4.31 7.29
N CYS A 419 22.83 4.37 5.94
CA CYS A 419 21.83 3.66 5.14
C CYS A 419 22.07 2.15 5.15
N MET A 420 21.01 1.37 4.94
CA MET A 420 20.98 -0.09 5.08
C MET A 420 20.47 -0.77 3.79
N PRO A 421 20.73 -2.09 3.63
CA PRO A 421 20.10 -2.91 2.60
C PRO A 421 18.57 -2.79 2.60
N ASP A 422 17.99 -2.85 1.40
CA ASP A 422 16.55 -2.71 1.18
C ASP A 422 15.71 -3.88 1.73
N ASN A 423 16.20 -5.11 1.57
CA ASN A 423 15.58 -6.33 2.06
C ASN A 423 16.61 -7.47 2.14
N PHE A 424 16.22 -8.59 2.76
CA PHE A 424 17.06 -9.77 2.92
C PHE A 424 16.26 -11.07 3.08
N GLY A 425 16.92 -12.18 2.77
CA GLY A 425 16.48 -13.55 3.03
C GLY A 425 17.44 -14.27 3.97
N LYS A 426 17.45 -15.61 3.94
CA LYS A 426 18.19 -16.39 4.95
C LYS A 426 19.72 -16.33 4.82
N GLY A 427 20.23 -16.03 3.61
CA GLY A 427 21.66 -15.90 3.33
C GLY A 427 21.99 -14.85 2.27
N TRP A 428 21.02 -14.02 1.89
CA TRP A 428 21.19 -12.96 0.89
C TRP A 428 20.58 -11.65 1.37
N TYR A 429 21.07 -10.53 0.86
CA TYR A 429 20.56 -9.18 1.10
C TYR A 429 20.54 -8.38 -0.21
N SER A 430 19.76 -7.30 -0.28
CA SER A 430 19.81 -6.41 -1.44
C SER A 430 21.12 -5.61 -1.48
N PRO A 431 21.92 -5.71 -2.56
CA PRO A 431 23.18 -4.97 -2.73
C PRO A 431 23.04 -3.46 -2.69
N ILE A 432 21.85 -2.91 -2.93
CA ILE A 432 21.67 -1.47 -3.01
C ILE A 432 21.39 -0.91 -1.61
N VAL A 433 22.45 -0.40 -0.98
CA VAL A 433 22.44 0.15 0.38
C VAL A 433 22.15 1.65 0.34
N ARG A 434 20.87 2.01 0.37
CA ARG A 434 20.41 3.42 0.28
C ARG A 434 19.27 3.78 1.23
N MET A 435 18.65 2.80 1.88
CA MET A 435 17.44 3.02 2.65
C MET A 435 17.75 3.47 4.08
N VAL A 436 16.94 4.37 4.61
CA VAL A 436 17.11 4.93 5.96
C VAL A 436 16.22 4.21 6.95
N PHE A 437 16.76 3.81 8.10
CA PHE A 437 16.02 3.03 9.12
C PHE A 437 15.64 3.87 10.36
N VAL A 438 15.82 5.19 10.30
CA VAL A 438 15.68 6.08 11.45
C VAL A 438 14.25 6.15 11.99
N GLY A 439 13.24 6.05 11.11
CA GLY A 439 11.83 6.05 11.51
C GLY A 439 11.39 4.81 12.27
N ALA A 440 12.23 3.76 12.38
CA ALA A 440 11.95 2.58 13.18
C ALA A 440 12.32 2.74 14.68
N VAL A 441 13.12 3.75 15.04
CA VAL A 441 13.67 3.88 16.40
C VAL A 441 12.57 4.21 17.43
N GLU A 442 11.73 5.20 17.15
CA GLU A 442 10.59 5.55 18.01
C GLU A 442 9.59 4.39 18.11
N PRO A 443 9.16 3.75 17.00
CA PRO A 443 8.35 2.53 17.06
C PRO A 443 8.95 1.38 17.88
N ALA A 444 10.26 1.15 17.79
CA ALA A 444 10.91 0.11 18.59
C ALA A 444 10.89 0.44 20.09
N TRP A 445 11.01 1.72 20.46
CA TRP A 445 10.78 2.19 21.82
C TRP A 445 9.33 1.97 22.28
N GLN A 446 8.36 2.17 21.37
CA GLN A 446 6.95 1.90 21.66
C GLN A 446 6.68 0.42 21.98
N GLN A 447 7.40 -0.52 21.36
CA GLN A 447 7.29 -1.94 21.71
C GLN A 447 7.74 -2.19 23.16
N TYR A 448 8.83 -1.57 23.62
CA TYR A 448 9.25 -1.63 25.02
C TYR A 448 8.23 -0.97 25.96
N ARG A 449 7.75 0.24 25.64
CA ARG A 449 6.73 0.92 26.47
C ARG A 449 5.51 0.03 26.70
N ARG A 450 5.11 -0.74 25.68
CA ARG A 450 3.92 -1.61 25.71
C ARG A 450 4.18 -3.05 26.19
N SER A 451 5.43 -3.43 26.44
CA SER A 451 5.79 -4.76 26.96
C SER A 451 6.43 -4.73 28.35
N GLY A 452 7.19 -3.67 28.65
CA GLY A 452 8.12 -3.64 29.78
C GLY A 452 9.34 -4.57 29.60
N ASP A 453 9.51 -5.20 28.43
CA ASP A 453 10.52 -6.23 28.18
C ASP A 453 11.91 -5.62 27.98
N LYS A 454 12.71 -5.70 29.06
CA LYS A 454 14.09 -5.20 29.05
C LYS A 454 15.03 -6.05 28.19
N GLN A 455 14.76 -7.34 28.01
CA GLN A 455 15.61 -8.20 27.17
C GLN A 455 15.48 -7.81 25.71
N TYR A 456 14.24 -7.63 25.24
CA TYR A 456 14.00 -7.05 23.91
C TYR A 456 14.68 -5.69 23.75
N LEU A 457 14.52 -4.79 24.72
CA LEU A 457 15.10 -3.45 24.68
C LEU A 457 16.63 -3.51 24.57
N GLU A 458 17.28 -4.38 25.35
CA GLU A 458 18.72 -4.59 25.32
C GLU A 458 19.18 -5.05 23.93
N GLU A 459 18.50 -6.03 23.33
CA GLU A 459 18.85 -6.51 21.99
C GLU A 459 18.60 -5.45 20.91
N ALA A 460 17.45 -4.79 20.92
CA ALA A 460 17.11 -3.75 19.95
C ALA A 460 18.12 -2.59 20.03
N TYR A 461 18.45 -2.14 21.24
CA TYR A 461 19.40 -1.05 21.44
C TYR A 461 20.82 -1.46 21.07
N ASN A 462 21.35 -2.53 21.68
CA ASN A 462 22.77 -2.87 21.59
C ASN A 462 23.16 -3.59 20.29
N LYS A 463 22.22 -4.24 19.60
CA LYS A 463 22.52 -5.00 18.37
C LYS A 463 21.99 -4.34 17.10
N VAL A 464 20.99 -3.45 17.21
CA VAL A 464 20.42 -2.75 16.05
C VAL A 464 20.84 -1.28 16.07
N PHE A 465 20.32 -0.49 17.00
CA PHE A 465 20.37 0.97 16.86
C PHE A 465 21.70 1.61 17.26
N LYS A 466 22.30 1.21 18.39
CA LYS A 466 23.60 1.73 18.80
C LYS A 466 24.67 1.42 17.73
N PRO A 467 24.88 0.18 17.28
CA PRO A 467 25.84 -0.08 16.20
C PRO A 467 25.53 0.63 14.88
N LEU A 468 24.25 0.91 14.61
CA LEU A 468 23.85 1.64 13.41
C LEU A 468 24.22 3.13 13.48
N TYR A 469 24.06 3.79 14.64
CA TYR A 469 24.11 5.26 14.74
C TYR A 469 25.16 5.85 15.70
N TYR A 470 25.86 5.06 16.52
CA TYR A 470 26.77 5.57 17.57
C TYR A 470 28.06 6.20 17.04
N ASP A 471 28.36 6.00 15.77
CA ASP A 471 29.49 6.66 15.13
C ASP A 471 29.21 8.17 14.95
N GLY A 472 30.21 8.95 14.52
CA GLY A 472 30.11 10.42 14.40
C GLY A 472 29.05 10.98 13.44
N ASN A 473 28.26 10.13 12.77
CA ASN A 473 27.19 10.54 11.85
C ASN A 473 25.79 10.56 12.48
N GLY A 474 25.60 9.92 13.65
CA GLY A 474 24.31 9.91 14.36
C GLY A 474 23.15 9.27 13.58
N PRO A 475 21.91 9.43 14.08
CA PRO A 475 20.68 9.06 13.35
C PRO A 475 20.58 9.75 11.99
N THR A 476 20.26 8.99 10.94
CA THR A 476 20.21 9.50 9.57
C THR A 476 19.13 10.59 9.42
N PRO A 477 19.43 11.76 8.82
CA PRO A 477 18.42 12.80 8.62
C PRO A 477 17.24 12.33 7.77
N SER A 478 16.01 12.54 8.26
CA SER A 478 14.77 12.18 7.57
C SER A 478 13.61 13.04 8.07
N PHE A 479 13.57 14.28 7.58
CA PHE A 479 12.48 15.24 7.79
C PHE A 479 12.06 15.39 9.27
N GLY A 480 13.01 15.40 10.21
CA GLY A 480 12.77 15.60 11.64
C GLY A 480 12.53 14.33 12.44
N THR A 481 12.35 13.17 11.80
CA THR A 481 12.24 11.87 12.52
C THR A 481 13.53 11.49 13.22
N GLU A 482 14.68 11.98 12.75
CA GLU A 482 15.99 11.84 13.40
C GLU A 482 16.03 12.43 14.82
N ILE A 483 15.29 13.53 15.06
CA ILE A 483 15.21 14.16 16.38
C ILE A 483 14.39 13.28 17.33
N ASN A 484 13.27 12.74 16.85
CA ASN A 484 12.47 11.78 17.62
C ASN A 484 13.29 10.51 17.93
N ALA A 485 14.11 10.06 16.99
CA ALA A 485 15.02 8.93 17.18
C ALA A 485 16.07 9.21 18.27
N ILE A 486 16.64 10.42 18.32
CA ILE A 486 17.55 10.82 19.43
C ILE A 486 16.84 10.71 20.78
N ASP A 487 15.62 11.28 20.88
CA ASP A 487 14.88 11.27 22.14
C ASP A 487 14.54 9.82 22.56
N ALA A 488 14.18 8.96 21.60
CA ALA A 488 13.99 7.53 21.85
C ALA A 488 15.30 6.85 22.30
N LEU A 489 16.44 7.09 21.65
CA LEU A 489 17.74 6.52 22.03
C LEU A 489 18.17 6.94 23.43
N ILE A 490 17.95 8.20 23.81
CA ILE A 490 18.19 8.69 25.18
C ILE A 490 17.32 7.91 26.18
N ASN A 491 16.04 7.69 25.86
CA ASN A 491 15.13 6.93 26.73
C ASN A 491 15.57 5.46 26.85
N MET A 492 15.94 4.83 25.74
CA MET A 492 16.47 3.45 25.74
C MET A 492 17.72 3.34 26.62
N ALA A 493 18.71 4.21 26.40
CA ALA A 493 19.95 4.27 27.18
C ALA A 493 19.69 4.52 28.67
N THR A 494 18.73 5.40 29.00
CA THR A 494 18.34 5.69 30.38
C THR A 494 17.78 4.45 31.08
N VAL A 495 16.91 3.69 30.43
CA VAL A 495 16.34 2.46 31.01
C VAL A 495 17.40 1.38 31.20
N LEU A 496 18.37 1.30 30.29
CA LEU A 496 19.48 0.34 30.32
C LEU A 496 20.61 0.76 31.26
N GLY A 497 20.63 2.01 31.74
CA GLY A 497 21.66 2.53 32.64
C GLY A 497 22.95 2.94 31.93
N GLU A 498 22.90 3.18 30.61
CA GLU A 498 24.05 3.51 29.76
C GLU A 498 24.35 5.03 29.81
N THR A 499 24.96 5.49 30.90
CA THR A 499 25.10 6.93 31.17
C THR A 499 25.97 7.68 30.16
N GLU A 500 27.01 7.05 29.61
CA GLU A 500 27.87 7.67 28.58
C GLU A 500 27.12 7.85 27.26
N ASP A 501 26.31 6.85 26.90
CA ASP A 501 25.49 6.89 25.69
C ASP A 501 24.45 8.02 25.72
N ILE A 502 23.88 8.30 26.90
CA ILE A 502 22.92 9.41 27.07
C ILE A 502 23.56 10.74 26.65
N GLU A 503 24.77 11.02 27.13
CA GLU A 503 25.49 12.26 26.80
C GLU A 503 25.92 12.28 25.34
N HIS A 504 26.29 11.12 24.79
CA HIS A 504 26.59 10.96 23.37
C HIS A 504 25.38 11.33 22.48
N TRP A 505 24.18 10.79 22.76
CA TRP A 505 22.98 11.10 21.99
C TRP A 505 22.54 12.55 22.13
N LYS A 506 22.61 13.11 23.34
CA LYS A 506 22.32 14.53 23.59
C LYS A 506 23.19 15.46 22.75
N ALA A 507 24.44 15.09 22.46
CA ALA A 507 25.35 15.92 21.69
C ALA A 507 24.90 16.16 20.24
N PHE A 508 24.18 15.21 19.62
CA PHE A 508 23.66 15.38 18.25
C PHE A 508 22.45 16.32 18.18
N ARG A 509 21.65 16.35 19.25
CA ARG A 509 20.32 16.98 19.25
C ARG A 509 20.35 18.45 18.82
N PRO A 510 21.19 19.35 19.38
CA PRO A 510 21.15 20.78 19.05
C PRO A 510 21.35 21.06 17.57
N ASN A 511 22.34 20.41 16.94
CA ASN A 511 22.63 20.60 15.52
C ASN A 511 21.50 20.04 14.63
N GLN A 512 20.92 18.88 14.96
CA GLN A 512 19.78 18.35 14.20
C GLN A 512 18.54 19.24 14.30
N VAL A 513 18.23 19.76 15.49
CA VAL A 513 17.11 20.72 15.68
C VAL A 513 17.34 22.01 14.90
N GLU A 514 18.58 22.52 14.88
CA GLU A 514 18.92 23.70 14.08
C GLU A 514 18.74 23.42 12.58
N GLN A 515 19.23 22.28 12.10
CA GLN A 515 19.08 21.87 10.69
C GLN A 515 17.61 21.67 10.29
N PHE A 516 16.79 21.10 11.16
CA PHE A 516 15.36 20.96 10.96
C PHE A 516 14.69 22.34 10.82
N LYS A 517 14.93 23.25 11.79
CA LYS A 517 14.34 24.59 11.78
C LYS A 517 14.75 25.43 10.57
N ARG A 518 15.96 25.24 10.02
CA ARG A 518 16.42 25.91 8.79
C ARG A 518 15.64 25.53 7.52
N GLN A 519 14.91 24.41 7.52
CA GLN A 519 14.10 23.98 6.38
C GLN A 519 12.67 24.55 6.41
N TRP A 520 12.25 25.16 7.51
CA TRP A 520 10.96 25.83 7.58
C TRP A 520 10.94 27.04 6.65
N SER A 521 9.91 27.15 5.83
CA SER A 521 9.77 28.18 4.80
C SER A 521 10.98 28.26 3.86
N GLY A 522 11.65 27.13 3.63
CA GLY A 522 12.86 27.07 2.83
C GLY A 522 12.60 27.37 1.35
N GLN A 523 11.49 26.88 0.81
CA GLN A 523 11.06 27.12 -0.57
C GLN A 523 9.74 27.88 -0.69
N TRP A 524 8.74 27.48 0.10
CA TRP A 524 7.42 28.12 0.13
C TRP A 524 7.14 28.62 1.54
N GLU A 525 6.67 29.86 1.66
CA GLU A 525 6.31 30.47 2.94
C GLU A 525 5.28 29.60 3.67
N GLY A 526 5.54 29.24 4.93
CA GLY A 526 4.62 28.40 5.70
C GLY A 526 4.68 26.90 5.38
N PHE A 527 5.65 26.44 4.60
CA PHE A 527 5.86 25.02 4.28
C PHE A 527 7.24 24.53 4.71
N TYR A 528 7.31 23.33 5.29
CA TYR A 528 8.58 22.67 5.56
C TYR A 528 9.15 22.07 4.28
N GLY A 529 10.38 22.40 3.89
CA GLY A 529 11.00 21.77 2.72
C GLY A 529 12.28 22.44 2.29
N LYS A 530 13.18 21.66 1.68
CA LYS A 530 14.40 22.19 1.06
C LYS A 530 14.05 22.93 -0.24
N PRO A 531 14.85 23.91 -0.69
CA PRO A 531 14.69 24.60 -1.99
C PRO A 531 14.70 23.72 -3.25
N SER A 532 14.95 22.41 -3.10
CA SER A 532 14.96 21.42 -4.17
C SER A 532 14.55 20.07 -3.57
N PRO A 533 13.63 19.32 -4.19
CA PRO A 533 13.00 19.57 -5.50
C PRO A 533 11.87 20.62 -5.43
N ALA A 534 11.50 21.20 -6.58
CA ALA A 534 10.51 22.29 -6.65
C ALA A 534 9.04 21.87 -6.62
N TRP A 535 8.75 20.70 -6.07
CA TRP A 535 7.39 20.23 -5.84
C TRP A 535 7.16 19.93 -4.36
N LYS A 536 5.90 20.06 -3.97
CA LYS A 536 5.47 19.73 -2.61
C LYS A 536 5.24 18.22 -2.54
N ASP A 537 6.20 17.54 -1.91
CA ASP A 537 6.19 16.08 -1.71
C ASP A 537 5.66 15.71 -0.33
N ILE A 538 4.95 14.59 -0.22
CA ILE A 538 4.39 14.09 1.03
C ILE A 538 5.46 13.82 2.09
N TRP A 539 6.71 13.53 1.68
CA TRP A 539 7.81 13.37 2.63
C TRP A 539 8.09 14.64 3.44
N ALA A 540 7.78 15.82 2.90
CA ALA A 540 7.82 17.05 3.70
C ALA A 540 6.77 17.06 4.80
N LEU A 541 5.60 16.44 4.58
CA LEU A 541 4.54 16.35 5.60
C LEU A 541 4.94 15.47 6.79
N SER A 542 5.88 14.51 6.64
CA SER A 542 6.35 13.73 7.77
C SER A 542 7.08 14.59 8.83
N ALA A 543 7.52 15.80 8.47
CA ALA A 543 8.02 16.78 9.44
C ALA A 543 7.00 17.18 10.51
N LEU A 544 5.70 17.01 10.23
CA LEU A 544 4.63 17.17 11.22
C LEU A 544 4.76 16.17 12.38
N GLN A 545 5.49 15.06 12.23
CA GLN A 545 5.72 14.11 13.32
C GLN A 545 6.82 14.56 14.29
N CYS A 546 7.66 15.50 13.88
CA CYS A 546 8.80 15.95 14.68
C CYS A 546 8.33 16.64 15.97
N VAL A 547 8.89 16.21 17.11
CA VAL A 547 8.58 16.81 18.43
C VAL A 547 8.98 18.28 18.54
N GLU A 548 9.89 18.75 17.69
CA GLU A 548 10.35 20.14 17.63
C GLU A 548 9.57 21.00 16.64
N MET A 549 8.60 20.44 15.92
CA MET A 549 7.70 21.19 15.06
C MET A 549 6.77 22.07 15.92
N PRO A 550 6.84 23.42 15.81
CA PRO A 550 5.92 24.29 16.53
C PRO A 550 4.47 24.07 16.08
N LYS A 551 3.51 24.11 17.02
CA LYS A 551 2.08 23.89 16.72
C LYS A 551 1.54 24.86 15.66
N GLU A 552 1.93 26.13 15.73
CA GLU A 552 1.52 27.13 14.74
C GLU A 552 2.05 26.82 13.33
N TRP A 553 3.29 26.33 13.21
CA TRP A 553 3.83 25.89 11.92
C TRP A 553 3.07 24.69 11.39
N GLY A 554 2.81 23.70 12.26
CA GLY A 554 2.01 22.53 11.90
C GLY A 554 0.60 22.90 11.44
N LYS A 555 -0.05 23.85 12.13
CA LYS A 555 -1.34 24.40 11.75
C LYS A 555 -1.30 25.09 10.38
N THR A 556 -0.38 26.02 10.16
CA THR A 556 -0.21 26.71 8.87
C THR A 556 -0.01 25.71 7.74
N MET A 557 0.88 24.74 7.92
CA MET A 557 1.17 23.72 6.92
C MET A 557 -0.07 22.86 6.60
N VAL A 558 -0.87 22.49 7.61
CA VAL A 558 -2.09 21.72 7.39
C VAL A 558 -3.19 22.56 6.72
N GLU A 559 -3.45 23.77 7.18
CA GLU A 559 -4.52 24.62 6.65
C GLU A 559 -4.27 25.11 5.23
N GLU A 560 -3.01 25.42 4.89
CA GLU A 560 -2.64 26.01 3.59
C GLU A 560 -2.17 24.97 2.57
N TYR A 561 -1.46 23.93 3.01
CA TYR A 561 -0.82 22.98 2.11
C TYR A 561 -1.44 21.59 2.15
N VAL A 562 -2.09 21.17 3.23
CA VAL A 562 -2.79 19.87 3.24
C VAL A 562 -4.23 20.04 2.77
N LEU A 563 -5.02 20.90 3.41
CA LEU A 563 -6.47 20.95 3.20
C LEU A 563 -6.90 21.71 1.93
N ASP A 564 -6.00 22.43 1.26
CA ASP A 564 -6.31 23.03 -0.05
C ASP A 564 -6.44 21.93 -1.11
N THR A 565 -7.63 21.77 -1.69
CA THR A 565 -7.90 20.72 -2.68
C THR A 565 -7.42 21.06 -4.09
N ASP A 566 -7.08 22.33 -4.35
CA ASP A 566 -6.53 22.77 -5.64
C ASP A 566 -5.00 22.78 -5.65
N LYS A 567 -4.38 23.08 -4.50
CA LYS A 567 -2.93 23.30 -4.38
C LYS A 567 -2.25 22.46 -3.31
N GLY A 568 -3.01 21.65 -2.58
CA GLY A 568 -2.54 20.88 -1.45
C GLY A 568 -2.68 19.39 -1.63
N PHE A 569 -2.59 18.65 -0.52
CA PHE A 569 -2.48 17.19 -0.55
C PHE A 569 -3.80 16.44 -0.36
N ALA A 570 -4.82 17.05 0.26
CA ALA A 570 -6.09 16.38 0.53
C ALA A 570 -6.81 15.99 -0.76
N SER A 571 -7.26 14.75 -0.84
CA SER A 571 -7.92 14.20 -2.02
C SER A 571 -8.93 13.13 -1.66
N PRO A 572 -9.67 12.59 -2.66
CA PRO A 572 -10.51 11.42 -2.44
C PRO A 572 -9.77 10.16 -1.97
N LEU A 573 -8.44 10.13 -2.09
CA LEU A 573 -7.57 9.05 -1.61
C LEU A 573 -7.08 9.26 -0.17
N GLY A 574 -7.44 10.37 0.47
CA GLY A 574 -6.87 10.82 1.73
C GLY A 574 -5.82 11.89 1.51
N VAL A 575 -4.55 11.48 1.35
CA VAL A 575 -3.40 12.37 1.14
C VAL A 575 -2.65 11.93 -0.12
N ASN A 576 -2.48 12.84 -1.07
CA ASN A 576 -1.68 12.57 -2.26
C ASN A 576 -0.18 12.52 -1.92
N THR A 577 0.61 11.76 -2.69
CA THR A 577 2.08 11.73 -2.57
C THR A 577 2.71 13.07 -2.99
N ARG A 578 2.07 13.80 -3.90
CA ARG A 578 2.43 15.16 -4.28
C ARG A 578 1.20 16.05 -4.25
N ALA A 579 1.39 17.33 -3.93
CA ALA A 579 0.28 18.28 -3.89
C ALA A 579 -0.42 18.38 -5.26
N ALA A 580 -1.68 18.78 -5.27
CA ALA A 580 -2.51 18.77 -6.48
C ALA A 580 -2.05 19.76 -7.58
N ASP A 581 -1.24 20.76 -7.23
CA ASP A 581 -0.58 21.70 -8.15
C ASP A 581 0.87 21.31 -8.47
N SER A 582 1.35 20.19 -7.92
CA SER A 582 2.66 19.62 -8.20
C SER A 582 2.54 18.50 -9.25
N PRO A 583 3.59 18.24 -10.04
CA PRO A 583 3.56 17.16 -11.04
C PRO A 583 3.32 15.79 -10.41
N PRO A 584 2.67 14.84 -11.09
CA PRO A 584 2.39 13.50 -10.55
C PRO A 584 3.67 12.70 -10.24
N ASN A 585 3.62 11.80 -9.26
CA ASN A 585 4.72 10.88 -8.95
C ASN A 585 4.52 9.50 -9.62
N GLY A 586 4.49 9.47 -10.95
CA GLY A 586 4.19 8.24 -11.70
C GLY A 586 2.85 7.63 -11.26
N ILE A 587 2.84 6.33 -10.99
CA ILE A 587 1.65 5.59 -10.51
C ILE A 587 1.32 5.87 -9.04
N PHE A 588 2.21 6.53 -8.29
CA PHE A 588 2.04 6.78 -6.86
C PHE A 588 1.32 8.10 -6.62
N ARG A 589 0.07 8.24 -7.09
CA ARG A 589 -0.76 9.37 -6.68
C ARG A 589 -1.02 9.33 -5.17
N CYS A 590 -1.19 8.13 -4.62
CA CYS A 590 -1.23 7.87 -3.18
C CYS A 590 -0.63 6.49 -2.88
N SER A 591 0.03 6.36 -1.73
CA SER A 591 0.33 5.09 -1.08
C SER A 591 -0.02 5.19 0.42
N THR A 592 -0.43 4.08 1.02
CA THR A 592 -0.91 4.05 2.41
C THR A 592 0.20 4.39 3.40
N ILE A 593 1.39 3.84 3.20
CA ILE A 593 2.52 4.03 4.13
C ILE A 593 2.96 5.50 4.21
N SER A 594 3.02 6.20 3.07
CA SER A 594 3.36 7.62 3.05
C SER A 594 2.22 8.47 3.63
N SER A 595 0.97 8.09 3.35
CA SER A 595 -0.22 8.76 3.90
C SER A 595 -0.26 8.68 5.42
N TRP A 596 0.05 7.51 6.00
CA TRP A 596 0.06 7.31 7.45
C TRP A 596 0.99 8.30 8.17
N LEU A 597 2.21 8.50 7.70
CA LEU A 597 3.18 9.41 8.33
C LEU A 597 2.65 10.85 8.38
N ALA A 598 2.03 11.31 7.29
CA ALA A 598 1.39 12.62 7.24
C ALA A 598 0.19 12.71 8.20
N ILE A 599 -0.68 11.69 8.22
CA ILE A 599 -1.86 11.62 9.09
C ILE A 599 -1.46 11.63 10.57
N ASP A 600 -0.50 10.81 10.95
CA ASP A 600 0.06 10.77 12.31
C ASP A 600 0.60 12.15 12.71
N GLY A 601 1.35 12.79 11.81
CA GLY A 601 1.83 14.16 11.98
C GLY A 601 0.69 15.17 12.21
N MET A 602 -0.40 15.11 11.44
CA MET A 602 -1.55 16.01 11.62
C MET A 602 -2.14 15.90 13.03
N PHE A 603 -2.31 14.68 13.55
CA PHE A 603 -2.80 14.48 14.91
C PHE A 603 -1.79 14.96 15.97
N ARG A 604 -0.49 14.66 15.79
CA ARG A 604 0.58 15.18 16.65
C ARG A 604 0.60 16.70 16.69
N GLN A 605 0.23 17.39 15.61
CA GLN A 605 0.13 18.86 15.53
C GLN A 605 -1.24 19.43 15.91
N GLU A 606 -2.06 18.66 16.63
CA GLU A 606 -3.38 19.09 17.13
C GLU A 606 -4.34 19.53 16.01
N GLN A 607 -4.22 18.91 14.83
CA GLN A 607 -5.10 19.12 13.66
C GLN A 607 -6.04 17.92 13.42
N PRO A 608 -6.92 17.55 14.38
CA PRO A 608 -7.72 16.33 14.29
C PRO A 608 -8.75 16.35 13.15
N PHE A 609 -9.26 17.52 12.74
CA PHE A 609 -10.15 17.60 11.58
C PHE A 609 -9.49 17.06 10.32
N ALA A 610 -8.24 17.48 10.04
CA ALA A 610 -7.48 17.01 8.89
C ALA A 610 -7.13 15.52 9.01
N GLY A 611 -6.68 15.08 10.19
CA GLY A 611 -6.35 13.68 10.45
C GLY A 611 -7.56 12.74 10.27
N ILE A 612 -8.73 13.10 10.80
CA ILE A 612 -9.97 12.32 10.62
C ILE A 612 -10.40 12.30 9.16
N LEU A 613 -10.43 13.47 8.49
CA LEU A 613 -10.85 13.61 7.09
C LEU A 613 -10.03 12.68 6.19
N THR A 614 -8.71 12.76 6.29
CA THR A 614 -7.77 12.01 5.46
C THR A 614 -7.81 10.51 5.77
N THR A 615 -7.93 10.11 7.03
CA THR A 615 -8.12 8.70 7.44
C THR A 615 -9.41 8.11 6.85
N LEU A 616 -10.54 8.83 6.92
CA LEU A 616 -11.82 8.33 6.42
C LEU A 616 -11.88 8.30 4.90
N ASN A 617 -11.30 9.29 4.21
CA ASN A 617 -11.20 9.28 2.75
C ASN A 617 -10.32 8.14 2.25
N HIS A 618 -9.20 7.86 2.92
CA HIS A 618 -8.35 6.72 2.58
C HIS A 618 -9.07 5.37 2.80
N THR A 619 -9.85 5.24 3.90
CA THR A 619 -10.70 4.06 4.12
C THR A 619 -11.72 3.88 2.99
N LYS A 620 -12.35 4.98 2.53
CA LYS A 620 -13.29 4.96 1.40
C LYS A 620 -12.59 4.56 0.09
N ALA A 621 -11.36 5.01 -0.14
CA ALA A 621 -10.57 4.66 -1.31
C ALA A 621 -10.29 3.15 -1.39
N MET A 622 -10.02 2.50 -0.26
CA MET A 622 -9.84 1.04 -0.18
C MET A 622 -11.08 0.24 -0.59
N HIS A 623 -12.30 0.80 -0.56
CA HIS A 623 -13.53 0.11 -0.96
C HIS A 623 -14.05 0.52 -2.34
N ARG A 624 -13.40 1.49 -2.99
CA ARG A 624 -13.94 2.22 -4.13
C ARG A 624 -14.28 1.34 -5.33
N GLU A 625 -13.42 0.37 -5.66
CA GLU A 625 -13.58 -0.45 -6.87
C GLU A 625 -14.64 -1.54 -6.72
N TYR A 626 -14.59 -2.30 -5.62
CA TYR A 626 -15.35 -3.55 -5.49
C TYR A 626 -16.40 -3.53 -4.36
N GLY A 627 -16.48 -2.45 -3.57
CA GLY A 627 -17.36 -2.38 -2.41
C GLY A 627 -16.89 -3.20 -1.21
N TYR A 628 -15.67 -3.74 -1.26
CA TYR A 628 -14.96 -4.39 -0.16
C TYR A 628 -13.51 -3.88 -0.11
N PRO A 629 -12.79 -4.02 1.02
CA PRO A 629 -11.46 -3.43 1.14
C PRO A 629 -10.44 -4.16 0.26
N VAL A 630 -9.64 -3.38 -0.45
CA VAL A 630 -8.41 -3.79 -1.13
C VAL A 630 -7.20 -3.09 -0.51
N ALA A 631 -6.05 -3.75 -0.58
CA ALA A 631 -4.77 -3.18 -0.13
C ALA A 631 -3.75 -3.14 -1.28
N PRO A 632 -3.79 -2.14 -2.17
CA PRO A 632 -2.91 -2.07 -3.33
C PRO A 632 -1.50 -1.57 -3.01
N GLU A 633 -0.60 -1.65 -4.01
CA GLU A 633 0.69 -0.97 -3.92
C GLU A 633 0.49 0.56 -3.95
N ALA A 634 -0.34 1.04 -4.85
CA ALA A 634 -0.65 2.47 -4.95
C ALA A 634 -2.06 2.71 -5.47
N TRP A 635 -2.45 3.98 -5.47
CA TRP A 635 -3.55 4.49 -6.29
C TRP A 635 -3.01 5.49 -7.30
N GLU A 636 -3.58 5.49 -8.50
CA GLU A 636 -3.19 6.35 -9.63
C GLU A 636 -3.98 7.68 -9.65
N GLU A 637 -3.70 8.52 -10.65
CA GLU A 637 -4.38 9.82 -10.87
C GLU A 637 -5.89 9.70 -11.07
N ASN A 638 -6.37 8.58 -11.63
CA ASN A 638 -7.79 8.28 -11.76
C ASN A 638 -8.43 7.79 -10.43
N HIS A 639 -7.63 7.73 -9.36
CA HIS A 639 -7.99 7.24 -8.04
C HIS A 639 -8.39 5.76 -7.99
N LEU A 640 -7.96 4.95 -8.97
CA LEU A 640 -8.06 3.50 -8.96
C LEU A 640 -6.76 2.90 -8.43
N ALA A 641 -6.86 1.73 -7.83
CA ALA A 641 -5.72 1.00 -7.31
C ALA A 641 -4.81 0.50 -8.45
N TRP A 642 -3.53 0.40 -8.15
CA TRP A 642 -2.49 -0.16 -9.00
C TRP A 642 -1.63 -1.16 -8.22
N GLY A 643 -1.10 -2.18 -8.90
CA GLY A 643 -0.32 -3.21 -8.25
C GLY A 643 -1.18 -4.18 -7.43
N SER A 644 -0.51 -5.18 -6.82
CA SER A 644 -1.15 -6.25 -6.06
C SER A 644 -2.09 -5.67 -5.01
N ARG A 645 -3.38 -6.01 -5.06
CA ARG A 645 -4.40 -5.66 -4.03
C ARG A 645 -4.26 -6.40 -2.69
N TYR A 646 -3.15 -7.12 -2.47
CA TYR A 646 -2.82 -7.77 -1.20
C TYR A 646 -1.48 -7.28 -0.64
N TYR A 647 -1.24 -5.97 -0.63
CA TYR A 647 0.01 -5.36 -0.19
C TYR A 647 -0.01 -5.04 1.31
N ASN A 648 0.90 -5.62 2.07
CA ASN A 648 0.83 -5.58 3.53
C ASN A 648 1.27 -4.24 4.15
N TRP A 649 1.99 -3.38 3.42
CA TRP A 649 2.34 -2.06 3.94
C TRP A 649 1.11 -1.17 4.24
N ASP A 650 -0.06 -1.57 3.74
CA ASP A 650 -1.32 -0.91 4.02
C ASP A 650 -1.79 -1.13 5.45
N LEU A 651 -1.17 -2.08 6.17
CA LEU A 651 -1.30 -2.22 7.62
C LEU A 651 -1.05 -0.88 8.33
N ALA A 652 -0.22 0.01 7.78
CA ALA A 652 0.00 1.35 8.34
C ALA A 652 -1.32 2.12 8.60
N HIS A 653 -2.39 1.84 7.85
CA HIS A 653 -3.71 2.46 8.05
C HIS A 653 -4.41 2.05 9.35
N VAL A 654 -4.03 0.93 9.99
CA VAL A 654 -4.59 0.55 11.30
C VAL A 654 -4.10 1.47 12.42
N LEU A 655 -2.93 2.09 12.25
CA LEU A 655 -2.28 2.93 13.26
C LEU A 655 -3.09 4.20 13.56
N PRO A 656 -3.52 5.03 12.58
CA PRO A 656 -4.37 6.17 12.88
C PRO A 656 -5.74 5.77 13.43
N LEU A 657 -6.25 4.58 13.09
CA LEU A 657 -7.49 4.07 13.68
C LEU A 657 -7.33 3.76 15.18
N LEU A 658 -6.21 3.17 15.59
CA LEU A 658 -5.94 2.81 16.98
C LEU A 658 -5.45 3.99 17.83
N GLU A 659 -4.39 4.67 17.37
CA GLU A 659 -3.67 5.69 18.13
C GLU A 659 -4.44 6.99 18.24
N TRP A 660 -5.22 7.32 17.21
CA TRP A 660 -5.84 8.65 17.10
C TRP A 660 -7.36 8.58 17.12
N VAL A 661 -7.99 7.85 16.19
CA VAL A 661 -9.45 7.76 16.12
C VAL A 661 -10.02 7.09 17.37
N ALA A 662 -9.54 5.90 17.72
CA ALA A 662 -9.83 5.29 19.02
C ALA A 662 -9.08 5.97 20.17
N GLY A 663 -7.91 6.55 19.91
CA GLY A 663 -7.18 7.34 20.89
C GLY A 663 -6.51 6.51 21.98
N LEU A 664 -5.98 5.33 21.64
CA LEU A 664 -5.41 4.41 22.60
C LEU A 664 -3.91 4.71 22.81
N ASP A 665 -3.45 4.70 24.06
CA ASP A 665 -2.03 4.59 24.41
C ASP A 665 -1.87 3.90 25.77
N TYR A 666 -0.79 3.16 25.97
CA TYR A 666 -0.46 2.61 27.29
C TYR A 666 1.04 2.44 27.48
N ASN A 667 1.48 2.53 28.73
CA ASN A 667 2.87 2.38 29.12
C ASN A 667 2.95 1.47 30.36
N VAL A 668 3.54 0.29 30.17
CA VAL A 668 3.74 -0.75 31.20
C VAL A 668 4.71 -0.25 32.28
N PRO A 669 5.95 0.20 31.97
CA PRO A 669 6.85 0.80 32.96
C PRO A 669 6.24 1.93 33.79
N ASP A 670 5.54 2.87 33.15
CA ASP A 670 4.93 4.02 33.82
C ASP A 670 3.59 3.68 34.49
N LYS A 671 3.06 2.47 34.25
CA LYS A 671 1.76 1.99 34.73
C LYS A 671 0.61 2.93 34.38
N THR A 672 0.54 3.33 33.11
CA THR A 672 -0.51 4.22 32.60
C THR A 672 -1.28 3.61 31.43
N PHE A 673 -2.59 3.88 31.39
CA PHE A 673 -3.46 3.62 30.24
C PHE A 673 -4.20 4.91 29.89
N THR A 674 -4.23 5.26 28.62
CA THR A 674 -4.85 6.48 28.09
C THR A 674 -5.89 6.12 27.03
N PHE A 675 -7.06 6.74 27.16
CA PHE A 675 -8.13 6.72 26.18
C PHE A 675 -8.53 8.16 25.81
N ALA A 676 -8.08 8.63 24.65
CA ALA A 676 -8.24 9.98 24.13
C ALA A 676 -8.91 9.99 22.74
N PRO A 677 -10.16 9.49 22.63
CA PRO A 677 -10.77 9.23 21.34
C PRO A 677 -11.08 10.50 20.54
N HIS A 678 -10.84 10.43 19.23
CA HIS A 678 -11.27 11.42 18.25
C HIS A 678 -12.46 10.87 17.46
N LEU A 679 -13.62 10.74 18.14
CA LEU A 679 -14.83 10.18 17.54
C LEU A 679 -15.29 11.00 16.32
N PRO A 680 -15.24 10.44 15.09
CA PRO A 680 -15.68 11.16 13.90
C PRO A 680 -17.14 11.60 14.03
N SER A 681 -17.49 12.75 13.44
CA SER A 681 -18.85 13.29 13.51
C SER A 681 -19.89 12.44 12.75
N THR A 682 -19.43 11.57 11.86
CA THR A 682 -20.24 10.58 11.13
C THR A 682 -20.52 9.32 11.93
N TRP A 683 -19.85 9.11 13.07
CA TRP A 683 -19.94 7.88 13.85
C TRP A 683 -20.69 8.08 15.16
N ASP A 684 -21.46 7.09 15.57
CA ASP A 684 -22.20 7.14 16.83
C ASP A 684 -21.35 6.69 18.02
N TYR A 685 -20.43 5.74 17.81
CA TYR A 685 -19.59 5.19 18.86
C TYR A 685 -18.28 4.60 18.35
N ILE A 686 -17.33 4.42 19.27
CA ILE A 686 -16.16 3.54 19.15
C ILE A 686 -16.10 2.66 20.39
N LEU A 687 -15.86 1.36 20.19
CA LEU A 687 -15.66 0.36 21.22
C LEU A 687 -14.37 -0.41 20.93
N THR A 688 -13.47 -0.46 21.90
CA THR A 688 -12.26 -1.28 21.81
C THR A 688 -12.08 -2.16 23.05
N TYR A 689 -11.35 -3.26 22.85
CA TYR A 689 -10.73 -4.00 23.95
C TYR A 689 -9.24 -4.10 23.61
N THR A 690 -8.40 -3.47 24.41
CA THR A 690 -6.95 -3.44 24.19
C THR A 690 -6.30 -4.56 24.99
N PRO A 691 -5.51 -5.46 24.38
CA PRO A 691 -4.77 -6.47 25.11
C PRO A 691 -3.57 -5.83 25.81
N VAL A 692 -3.59 -5.85 27.14
CA VAL A 692 -2.50 -5.40 28.00
C VAL A 692 -1.91 -6.61 28.69
N VAL A 693 -0.70 -7.01 28.27
CA VAL A 693 -0.03 -8.19 28.83
C VAL A 693 0.84 -7.78 30.01
N LEU A 694 0.59 -8.37 31.17
CA LEU A 694 1.35 -8.19 32.40
C LEU A 694 1.65 -9.56 33.00
N ASP A 695 2.90 -9.80 33.40
CA ASP A 695 3.32 -11.05 34.04
C ASP A 695 2.91 -12.33 33.25
N GLY A 696 2.85 -12.24 31.92
CA GLY A 696 2.45 -13.33 31.02
C GLY A 696 0.93 -13.51 30.86
N GLU A 697 0.10 -12.74 31.55
CA GLU A 697 -1.35 -12.77 31.45
C GLU A 697 -1.89 -11.62 30.60
N THR A 698 -2.89 -11.90 29.75
CA THR A 698 -3.55 -10.87 28.93
C THR A 698 -4.75 -10.29 29.68
N HIS A 699 -4.68 -9.00 30.00
CA HIS A 699 -5.79 -8.22 30.54
C HIS A 699 -6.44 -7.39 29.43
N TRP A 700 -7.73 -7.59 29.19
CA TRP A 700 -8.48 -6.85 28.18
C TRP A 700 -9.07 -5.57 28.77
N VAL A 701 -8.54 -4.42 28.35
CA VAL A 701 -9.04 -3.11 28.79
C VAL A 701 -10.11 -2.64 27.82
N ARG A 702 -11.36 -2.60 28.29
CA ARG A 702 -12.48 -2.10 27.47
C ARG A 702 -12.47 -0.59 27.47
N SER A 703 -12.43 0.03 26.29
CA SER A 703 -12.59 1.48 26.13
C SER A 703 -13.80 1.77 25.23
N PHE A 704 -14.64 2.70 25.63
CA PHE A 704 -15.87 3.00 24.91
C PHE A 704 -16.13 4.49 24.88
N VAL A 705 -16.48 5.02 23.70
CA VAL A 705 -17.00 6.37 23.55
C VAL A 705 -18.25 6.36 22.70
N GLU A 706 -19.26 7.12 23.11
CA GLU A 706 -20.49 7.33 22.35
C GLU A 706 -20.86 8.80 22.30
N ARG A 707 -21.51 9.19 21.19
CA ARG A 707 -22.19 10.46 21.03
C ARG A 707 -23.68 10.26 21.22
N LYS A 708 -24.28 11.06 22.11
CA LYS A 708 -25.73 11.16 22.29
C LYS A 708 -26.25 12.53 21.88
N GLY A 709 -27.38 12.53 21.18
CA GLY A 709 -28.00 13.73 20.62
C GLY A 709 -27.40 14.09 19.25
N SER A 710 -27.95 15.14 18.64
CA SER A 710 -27.55 15.60 17.31
C SER A 710 -27.66 17.12 17.18
N GLY A 711 -27.10 17.68 16.12
CA GLY A 711 -27.15 19.11 15.86
C GLY A 711 -26.24 19.94 16.79
N LYS A 712 -26.77 21.07 17.27
CA LYS A 712 -26.01 22.09 18.01
C LYS A 712 -25.67 21.72 19.46
N LYS A 713 -26.17 20.60 19.99
CA LYS A 713 -25.85 20.13 21.35
C LYS A 713 -25.70 18.62 21.35
N VAL A 714 -24.57 18.16 21.83
CA VAL A 714 -24.26 16.72 21.93
C VAL A 714 -23.71 16.40 23.31
N LYS A 715 -23.84 15.15 23.72
CA LYS A 715 -23.17 14.60 24.90
C LYS A 715 -22.20 13.53 24.47
N ILE A 716 -20.97 13.62 24.95
CA ILE A 716 -19.96 12.58 24.78
C ILE A 716 -19.85 11.84 26.09
N HIS A 717 -20.02 10.52 26.04
CA HIS A 717 -19.77 9.63 27.16
C HIS A 717 -18.58 8.76 26.79
N ALA A 718 -17.53 8.80 27.61
CA ALA A 718 -16.34 7.98 27.43
C ALA A 718 -16.08 7.20 28.73
N ASP A 719 -15.80 5.91 28.63
CA ASP A 719 -15.42 5.07 29.76
C ASP A 719 -14.29 4.10 29.42
N VAL A 720 -13.53 3.77 30.46
CA VAL A 720 -12.53 2.71 30.47
C VAL A 720 -12.91 1.76 31.60
N GLN A 721 -12.84 0.45 31.33
CA GLN A 721 -13.12 -0.60 32.31
C GLN A 721 -12.04 -1.66 32.29
N GLY A 722 -11.70 -2.15 33.47
CA GLY A 722 -10.75 -3.25 33.61
C GLY A 722 -9.30 -2.88 33.31
N ASN A 723 -8.91 -1.61 33.49
CA ASN A 723 -7.51 -1.23 33.38
C ASN A 723 -6.70 -1.89 34.51
N PRO A 724 -5.68 -2.72 34.21
CA PRO A 724 -4.82 -3.32 35.23
C PRO A 724 -3.70 -2.37 35.69
N MET A 725 -3.53 -1.23 35.02
CA MET A 725 -2.48 -0.25 35.33
C MET A 725 -2.85 0.64 36.50
N LYS A 726 -1.85 1.33 37.08
CA LYS A 726 -2.05 2.23 38.22
C LYS A 726 -2.89 3.46 37.86
N LYS A 727 -2.77 3.97 36.64
CA LYS A 727 -3.38 5.24 36.24
C LYS A 727 -4.19 5.08 34.96
N THR A 728 -5.41 5.59 34.98
CA THR A 728 -6.32 5.71 33.84
C THR A 728 -6.46 7.19 33.46
N ILE A 729 -6.22 7.52 32.19
CA ILE A 729 -6.42 8.87 31.63
C ILE A 729 -7.53 8.80 30.58
N ILE A 730 -8.59 9.58 30.75
CA ILE A 730 -9.67 9.69 29.76
C ILE A 730 -9.72 11.14 29.25
N ALA A 731 -9.48 11.34 27.95
CA ALA A 731 -9.34 12.65 27.32
C ALA A 731 -10.10 12.77 25.98
N PRO A 732 -11.43 12.63 25.96
CA PRO A 732 -12.21 12.72 24.73
C PRO A 732 -12.06 14.07 24.05
N TYR A 733 -11.94 14.03 22.72
CA TYR A 733 -11.95 15.20 21.85
C TYR A 733 -13.26 16.00 22.00
N THR A 734 -13.14 17.32 21.97
CA THR A 734 -14.28 18.24 22.13
C THR A 734 -15.02 18.52 20.82
N GLU A 735 -14.61 17.95 19.69
CA GLU A 735 -15.19 18.19 18.36
C GLU A 735 -15.17 19.67 17.92
N ASP A 736 -14.21 20.44 18.45
CA ASP A 736 -14.12 21.89 18.35
C ASP A 736 -15.39 22.61 18.82
N ARG A 737 -16.15 21.98 19.72
CA ARG A 737 -17.39 22.53 20.28
C ARG A 737 -17.13 23.23 21.59
N ASN A 738 -17.95 24.25 21.87
CA ASN A 738 -17.94 24.90 23.18
C ASN A 738 -18.31 23.90 24.28
N VAL A 739 -17.41 23.66 25.23
CA VAL A 739 -17.67 22.81 26.41
C VAL A 739 -18.63 23.53 27.36
N MET A 740 -19.84 22.99 27.53
CA MET A 740 -20.85 23.54 28.44
C MET A 740 -20.72 22.97 29.85
N GLN A 741 -20.42 21.67 29.94
CA GLN A 741 -20.20 20.97 31.20
C GLN A 741 -19.24 19.81 30.95
N SER A 742 -18.35 19.55 31.90
CA SER A 742 -17.52 18.36 31.94
C SER A 742 -17.63 17.69 33.31
N LYS A 743 -17.66 16.36 33.34
CA LYS A 743 -17.71 15.56 34.57
C LYS A 743 -16.82 14.33 34.39
N GLY A 744 -16.01 14.03 35.38
CA GLY A 744 -15.13 12.87 35.40
C GLY A 744 -14.45 12.73 36.77
N PRO A 745 -13.55 11.75 36.94
CA PRO A 745 -12.74 11.60 38.14
C PRO A 745 -11.75 12.75 38.30
N GLY A 746 -11.62 13.29 39.51
CA GLY A 746 -10.71 14.41 39.79
C GLY A 746 -11.10 15.73 39.12
N ALA A 747 -10.14 16.64 39.07
CA ALA A 747 -10.31 17.95 38.42
C ALA A 747 -10.08 17.84 36.90
N PRO A 748 -10.87 18.54 36.07
CA PRO A 748 -10.67 18.55 34.62
C PRO A 748 -9.35 19.23 34.25
N ILE A 749 -8.58 18.61 33.37
CA ILE A 749 -7.35 19.14 32.79
C ILE A 749 -7.66 19.58 31.36
N LYS A 750 -7.67 20.89 31.10
CA LYS A 750 -7.92 21.42 29.76
C LYS A 750 -6.69 21.22 28.88
N ARG A 751 -6.89 20.59 27.72
CA ARG A 751 -5.90 20.49 26.63
C ARG A 751 -6.39 21.35 25.45
N ALA A 752 -5.60 21.44 24.37
CA ALA A 752 -5.93 22.28 23.22
C ALA A 752 -7.29 21.91 22.59
N ASN A 753 -7.51 20.62 22.36
CA ASN A 753 -8.69 20.08 21.67
C ASN A 753 -9.53 19.10 22.52
N SER A 754 -9.08 18.75 23.73
CA SER A 754 -9.70 17.74 24.60
C SER A 754 -9.79 18.21 26.06
N ILE A 755 -10.63 17.54 26.85
CA ILE A 755 -10.65 17.69 28.31
C ILE A 755 -10.27 16.36 28.94
N ALA A 756 -9.14 16.32 29.65
CA ALA A 756 -8.61 15.13 30.28
C ALA A 756 -9.04 15.02 31.74
N PHE A 757 -9.20 13.78 32.20
CA PHE A 757 -9.44 13.39 33.57
C PHE A 757 -8.52 12.23 33.92
N GLU A 758 -8.05 12.20 35.16
CA GLU A 758 -7.15 11.17 35.65
C GLU A 758 -7.80 10.42 36.82
N SER A 759 -7.57 9.11 36.88
CA SER A 759 -8.05 8.24 37.93
C SER A 759 -7.00 7.19 38.29
N GLU A 760 -6.95 6.79 39.55
CA GLU A 760 -6.20 5.62 40.00
C GLU A 760 -7.07 4.36 40.06
N GLU A 761 -8.35 4.47 39.69
CA GLU A 761 -9.29 3.35 39.65
C GLU A 761 -9.15 2.57 38.33
N SER A 762 -9.45 1.27 38.41
CA SER A 762 -9.48 0.37 37.24
C SER A 762 -10.57 0.79 36.22
N ASP A 763 -11.66 1.33 36.73
CA ASP A 763 -12.79 1.81 35.95
C ASP A 763 -12.89 3.34 36.09
N ALA A 764 -13.06 4.04 34.95
CA ALA A 764 -13.24 5.48 34.94
C ALA A 764 -14.26 5.90 33.87
N LYS A 765 -14.97 6.99 34.14
CA LYS A 765 -15.98 7.54 33.22
C LYS A 765 -15.92 9.05 33.14
N VAL A 766 -16.01 9.57 31.92
CA VAL A 766 -16.08 10.98 31.59
C VAL A 766 -17.36 11.27 30.82
N THR A 767 -17.94 12.44 31.06
CA THR A 767 -19.05 12.96 30.27
C THR A 767 -18.80 14.43 29.95
N LEU A 768 -18.89 14.77 28.67
CA LEU A 768 -18.87 16.14 28.17
C LEU A 768 -20.24 16.50 27.63
N SER A 769 -20.79 17.65 28.03
CA SER A 769 -21.91 18.29 27.34
C SER A 769 -21.36 19.41 26.48
N LEU A 770 -21.53 19.28 25.17
CA LEU A 770 -20.94 20.16 24.17
C LEU A 770 -22.03 20.96 23.45
N GLY A 771 -21.73 22.23 23.17
CA GLY A 771 -22.59 23.15 22.43
C GLY A 771 -22.31 23.13 20.93
N LYS A 772 -22.47 24.29 20.30
CA LYS A 772 -22.17 24.48 18.88
C LYS A 772 -20.66 24.39 18.61
N LYS A 773 -20.29 23.95 17.40
CA LYS A 773 -18.91 24.08 16.90
C LYS A 773 -18.48 25.54 16.91
N GLN A 774 -17.22 25.75 17.26
CA GLN A 774 -16.58 27.07 17.35
C GLN A 774 -15.76 27.38 16.10
N THR A 775 -15.25 26.33 15.44
CA THR A 775 -14.47 26.44 14.20
C THR A 775 -15.39 26.24 12.98
N ALA A 776 -15.29 27.14 12.01
CA ALA A 776 -15.87 26.97 10.68
C ALA A 776 -14.78 26.50 9.74
N TYR A 777 -14.88 25.25 9.27
CA TYR A 777 -13.94 24.69 8.31
C TYR A 777 -14.34 25.05 6.88
N LYS A 778 -13.38 25.05 5.95
CA LYS A 778 -13.65 25.22 4.51
C LYS A 778 -14.37 24.00 3.95
N THR A 779 -15.25 24.23 2.99
CA THR A 779 -15.81 23.16 2.16
C THR A 779 -14.68 22.54 1.34
N LEU A 780 -14.52 21.22 1.41
CA LEU A 780 -13.49 20.49 0.69
C LEU A 780 -14.13 19.59 -0.35
N VAL A 781 -13.91 19.89 -1.63
CA VAL A 781 -14.45 19.12 -2.75
C VAL A 781 -13.36 18.83 -3.77
N TRP A 782 -13.45 17.69 -4.44
CA TRP A 782 -12.62 17.35 -5.58
C TRP A 782 -13.42 17.54 -6.86
N SER A 783 -13.18 18.62 -7.59
CA SER A 783 -13.92 18.92 -8.82
C SER A 783 -13.33 18.25 -10.07
N THR A 784 -14.20 17.94 -11.03
CA THR A 784 -13.87 17.35 -12.33
C THR A 784 -14.67 18.06 -13.42
N PRO A 785 -14.08 18.38 -14.59
CA PRO A 785 -12.65 18.29 -14.86
C PRO A 785 -11.86 19.26 -13.95
N ARG A 786 -10.62 18.87 -13.64
CA ARG A 786 -9.71 19.66 -12.80
C ARG A 786 -9.26 20.92 -13.53
N THR A 787 -9.08 20.83 -14.85
CA THR A 787 -8.85 21.99 -15.69
C THR A 787 -10.18 22.71 -15.92
N ARG A 788 -10.30 23.93 -15.41
CA ARG A 788 -11.58 24.67 -15.40
C ARG A 788 -11.73 25.62 -16.59
N ILE A 789 -11.22 25.24 -17.76
CA ILE A 789 -11.35 25.98 -19.02
C ILE A 789 -11.99 25.04 -20.04
N PHE A 790 -13.02 25.50 -20.77
CA PHE A 790 -13.76 24.66 -21.70
C PHE A 790 -14.27 25.40 -22.95
N HIS A 791 -14.63 24.65 -23.98
CA HIS A 791 -15.30 25.16 -25.19
C HIS A 791 -16.65 24.45 -25.38
N GLY A 792 -17.65 25.12 -25.95
CA GLY A 792 -19.00 24.56 -26.08
C GLY A 792 -19.70 24.43 -24.72
N SER A 793 -19.79 23.20 -24.21
CA SER A 793 -20.27 22.86 -22.87
C SER A 793 -19.35 21.87 -22.16
N VAL A 794 -19.43 21.82 -20.82
CA VAL A 794 -18.66 20.89 -19.98
C VAL A 794 -19.54 20.33 -18.86
N ASN A 795 -19.32 19.07 -18.50
CA ASN A 795 -19.99 18.43 -17.37
C ASN A 795 -19.13 18.53 -16.11
N VAL A 796 -19.51 19.42 -15.19
CA VAL A 796 -18.82 19.58 -13.91
C VAL A 796 -19.32 18.53 -12.93
N GLY A 797 -18.41 17.80 -12.28
CA GLY A 797 -18.71 16.91 -11.16
C GLY A 797 -17.89 17.31 -9.93
N ILE A 798 -18.41 17.06 -8.73
CA ILE A 798 -17.64 17.20 -7.49
C ILE A 798 -17.73 15.92 -6.66
N GLU A 799 -16.61 15.51 -6.07
CA GLU A 799 -16.61 14.56 -4.97
C GLU A 799 -16.50 15.33 -3.64
N ASN A 800 -17.42 15.09 -2.71
CA ASN A 800 -17.38 15.68 -1.39
C ASN A 800 -16.33 14.95 -0.53
N LEU A 801 -15.32 15.69 -0.07
CA LEU A 801 -14.25 15.12 0.77
C LEU A 801 -14.56 15.17 2.26
N VAL A 802 -15.62 15.86 2.68
CA VAL A 802 -15.98 16.05 4.10
C VAL A 802 -17.06 15.05 4.52
N PRO A 803 -16.73 13.98 5.26
CA PRO A 803 -17.71 12.97 5.64
C PRO A 803 -18.88 13.54 6.44
N GLY A 804 -20.09 13.02 6.20
CA GLY A 804 -21.29 13.40 6.97
C GLY A 804 -21.88 14.77 6.60
N THR A 805 -21.50 15.30 5.45
CA THR A 805 -22.03 16.57 4.92
C THR A 805 -22.73 16.36 3.59
N VAL A 806 -23.67 17.25 3.29
CA VAL A 806 -24.23 17.42 1.94
C VAL A 806 -23.69 18.71 1.33
N VAL A 807 -23.43 18.71 0.03
CA VAL A 807 -22.94 19.90 -0.68
C VAL A 807 -24.09 20.56 -1.43
N ARG A 808 -24.23 21.88 -1.24
CA ARG A 808 -25.17 22.72 -2.00
C ARG A 808 -24.41 23.75 -2.82
N TYR A 809 -25.01 24.20 -3.91
CA TYR A 809 -24.32 25.10 -4.83
C TYR A 809 -25.19 26.18 -5.43
N THR A 810 -24.52 27.18 -5.99
CA THR A 810 -25.04 28.23 -6.85
C THR A 810 -24.13 28.33 -8.09
N MET A 811 -24.64 28.91 -9.17
CA MET A 811 -23.93 29.02 -10.46
C MET A 811 -23.68 30.48 -10.87
N ASP A 812 -24.02 31.42 -10.01
CA ASP A 812 -23.93 32.87 -10.23
C ASP A 812 -22.96 33.54 -9.24
N GLY A 813 -22.18 32.75 -8.49
CA GLY A 813 -21.28 33.23 -7.45
C GLY A 813 -21.97 33.72 -6.15
N SER A 814 -23.29 33.61 -6.04
CA SER A 814 -23.99 33.93 -4.78
C SER A 814 -23.74 32.88 -3.70
N GLU A 815 -23.88 33.25 -2.43
CA GLU A 815 -23.66 32.31 -1.32
C GLU A 815 -24.71 31.20 -1.28
N PRO A 816 -24.34 29.91 -1.30
CA PRO A 816 -25.31 28.83 -1.15
C PRO A 816 -25.97 28.88 0.23
N THR A 817 -27.26 28.56 0.28
CA THR A 817 -28.05 28.43 1.51
C THR A 817 -28.56 26.99 1.65
N GLU A 818 -29.17 26.65 2.79
CA GLU A 818 -29.83 25.34 2.97
C GLU A 818 -30.99 25.10 1.96
N ARG A 819 -31.46 26.14 1.27
CA ARG A 819 -32.49 26.06 0.22
C ARG A 819 -31.90 25.96 -1.19
N SER A 820 -30.60 26.20 -1.35
CA SER A 820 -29.92 26.05 -2.63
C SER A 820 -29.94 24.59 -3.10
N PRO A 821 -29.87 24.31 -4.41
CA PRO A 821 -29.85 22.95 -4.93
C PRO A 821 -28.74 22.09 -4.30
N LEU A 822 -29.05 20.82 -4.05
CA LEU A 822 -28.05 19.82 -3.70
C LEU A 822 -27.21 19.52 -4.94
N TRP A 823 -25.91 19.34 -4.75
CA TRP A 823 -25.08 18.77 -5.80
C TRP A 823 -25.32 17.26 -5.86
N ASP A 824 -25.94 16.80 -6.95
CA ASP A 824 -26.22 15.39 -7.20
C ASP A 824 -25.81 15.07 -8.65
N GLY A 825 -24.82 14.21 -8.83
CA GLY A 825 -24.25 13.87 -10.13
C GLY A 825 -23.40 14.97 -10.76
N ARG A 826 -23.63 15.23 -12.05
CA ARG A 826 -22.89 16.21 -12.86
C ARG A 826 -23.80 17.37 -13.27
N VAL A 827 -23.22 18.56 -13.37
CA VAL A 827 -23.90 19.79 -13.80
C VAL A 827 -23.27 20.25 -15.11
N GLU A 828 -24.06 20.27 -16.18
CA GLU A 828 -23.61 20.79 -17.48
C GLU A 828 -23.65 22.33 -17.48
N VAL A 829 -22.59 22.95 -18.02
CA VAL A 829 -22.53 24.40 -18.26
C VAL A 829 -22.03 24.71 -19.66
N ASP A 830 -22.59 25.74 -20.29
CA ASP A 830 -22.30 26.16 -21.67
C ASP A 830 -21.80 27.61 -21.77
N ARG A 831 -21.50 28.23 -20.64
CA ARG A 831 -20.99 29.61 -20.48
C ARG A 831 -20.12 29.72 -19.26
N THR A 832 -19.26 30.74 -19.21
CA THR A 832 -18.47 31.04 -18.02
C THR A 832 -19.36 31.09 -16.79
N THR A 833 -19.04 30.25 -15.81
CA THR A 833 -19.90 29.98 -14.64
C THR A 833 -19.04 29.99 -13.38
N THR A 834 -19.42 30.85 -12.43
CA THR A 834 -18.84 30.84 -11.09
C THR A 834 -19.70 29.96 -10.18
N PHE A 835 -19.18 28.78 -9.87
CA PHE A 835 -19.78 27.94 -8.86
C PHE A 835 -19.31 28.40 -7.48
N LYS A 836 -20.25 28.61 -6.57
CA LYS A 836 -19.97 28.52 -5.13
C LYS A 836 -20.63 27.27 -4.60
N VAL A 837 -19.86 26.48 -3.86
CA VAL A 837 -20.34 25.28 -3.19
C VAL A 837 -20.14 25.41 -1.69
N ARG A 838 -21.05 24.83 -0.90
CA ARG A 838 -20.97 24.86 0.55
C ARG A 838 -21.42 23.52 1.12
N ALA A 839 -20.59 22.96 1.99
CA ALA A 839 -20.93 21.80 2.78
C ALA A 839 -21.80 22.17 3.99
N TYR A 840 -22.82 21.36 4.23
CA TYR A 840 -23.70 21.42 5.39
C TYR A 840 -23.63 20.10 6.14
N GLY A 841 -23.19 20.13 7.39
CA GLY A 841 -23.09 18.95 8.23
C GLY A 841 -24.44 18.54 8.82
N ASN A 842 -24.64 17.24 8.97
CA ASN A 842 -25.81 16.69 9.68
C ASN A 842 -25.88 17.13 11.15
N ASP A 843 -24.77 17.63 11.70
CA ASP A 843 -24.65 18.18 13.04
C ASP A 843 -24.94 19.69 13.12
N GLY A 844 -25.45 20.28 12.03
CA GLY A 844 -25.77 21.71 11.93
C GLY A 844 -24.54 22.61 11.70
N SER A 845 -23.37 22.03 11.43
CA SER A 845 -22.19 22.78 10.99
C SER A 845 -22.41 23.37 9.61
N ILE A 846 -22.01 24.62 9.44
CA ILE A 846 -22.02 25.32 8.15
C ILE A 846 -20.56 25.62 7.81
N TYR A 847 -20.11 25.11 6.68
CA TYR A 847 -18.73 25.26 6.23
C TYR A 847 -18.58 26.57 5.43
N GLU A 848 -17.36 27.10 5.40
CA GLU A 848 -17.03 28.21 4.52
C GLU A 848 -17.17 27.75 3.06
N PRO A 849 -17.65 28.62 2.16
CA PRO A 849 -17.90 28.25 0.78
C PRO A 849 -16.57 27.99 0.06
N TYR A 850 -16.63 27.13 -0.95
CA TYR A 850 -15.54 26.90 -1.89
C TYR A 850 -15.98 27.40 -3.27
N GLU A 851 -15.13 28.18 -3.92
CA GLU A 851 -15.43 28.83 -5.19
C GLU A 851 -14.64 28.20 -6.33
N MET A 852 -15.29 27.96 -7.46
CA MET A 852 -14.69 27.45 -8.68
C MET A 852 -15.20 28.26 -9.86
N LEU A 853 -14.28 28.79 -10.66
CA LEU A 853 -14.60 29.42 -11.94
C LEU A 853 -14.36 28.42 -13.06
N TYR A 854 -15.40 28.08 -13.81
CA TYR A 854 -15.29 27.38 -15.09
C TYR A 854 -15.39 28.43 -16.19
N GLU A 855 -14.29 28.66 -16.90
CA GLU A 855 -14.16 29.69 -17.93
C GLU A 855 -14.43 29.11 -19.32
N LYS A 856 -15.44 29.64 -20.00
CA LYS A 856 -15.65 29.35 -21.40
C LYS A 856 -14.64 30.14 -22.22
N THR A 857 -13.89 29.45 -23.06
CA THR A 857 -12.90 30.05 -23.94
C THR A 857 -13.34 29.97 -25.40
N ASP A 858 -12.98 31.00 -26.16
CA ASP A 858 -13.08 30.98 -27.61
C ASP A 858 -11.91 30.16 -28.20
N LEU A 859 -12.11 29.66 -29.42
CA LEU A 859 -11.07 28.92 -30.13
C LEU A 859 -10.27 29.88 -30.99
N GLU A 860 -8.95 29.87 -30.80
CA GLU A 860 -8.05 30.62 -31.67
C GLU A 860 -8.16 30.12 -33.10
N PRO A 861 -8.22 31.02 -34.10
CA PRO A 861 -8.28 30.62 -35.49
C PRO A 861 -6.95 30.00 -35.95
N SER A 862 -7.02 28.98 -36.80
CA SER A 862 -5.81 28.44 -37.43
C SER A 862 -5.24 29.40 -38.47
N VAL A 863 -3.91 29.39 -38.63
CA VAL A 863 -3.18 30.34 -39.48
C VAL A 863 -3.11 29.92 -40.96
N SER A 864 -3.43 28.65 -41.31
CA SER A 864 -3.43 28.13 -42.70
C SER A 864 -4.01 26.70 -42.82
N SER A 865 -4.30 26.26 -44.06
CA SER A 865 -4.59 24.85 -44.42
C SER A 865 -3.32 24.11 -44.90
N VAL A 866 -3.23 22.79 -44.69
CA VAL A 866 -2.02 21.93 -44.87
C VAL A 866 -1.40 21.94 -46.29
N ALA A 867 -2.09 22.50 -47.29
CA ALA A 867 -1.74 22.35 -48.72
C ALA A 867 -0.38 22.92 -49.17
N GLN A 868 0.29 23.76 -48.36
CA GLN A 868 1.60 24.38 -48.68
C GLN A 868 2.61 24.22 -47.53
N SER A 869 2.73 23.00 -46.98
CA SER A 869 3.57 22.75 -45.81
C SER A 869 4.48 21.54 -45.97
N LYS A 870 5.66 21.58 -45.33
CA LYS A 870 6.63 20.48 -45.26
C LYS A 870 6.72 19.97 -43.82
N PRO A 871 6.72 18.65 -43.55
CA PRO A 871 6.88 18.16 -42.18
C PRO A 871 8.22 18.60 -41.57
N GLY A 872 8.20 19.03 -40.31
CA GLY A 872 9.41 19.34 -39.56
C GLY A 872 9.29 20.45 -38.52
N VAL A 873 10.36 20.61 -37.75
CA VAL A 873 10.53 21.65 -36.73
C VAL A 873 11.83 22.39 -37.02
N PHE A 874 11.75 23.70 -37.23
CA PHE A 874 12.92 24.54 -37.41
C PHE A 874 13.53 24.82 -36.05
N TYR A 875 14.85 24.77 -35.91
CA TYR A 875 15.52 25.10 -34.67
C TYR A 875 16.64 26.12 -34.87
N ARG A 876 16.82 26.94 -33.82
CA ARG A 876 18.00 27.76 -33.58
C ARG A 876 18.69 27.23 -32.32
N PHE A 877 19.99 26.97 -32.43
CA PHE A 877 20.84 26.49 -31.34
C PHE A 877 21.74 27.63 -30.87
N PHE A 878 21.82 27.80 -29.56
CA PHE A 878 22.60 28.84 -28.91
C PHE A 878 23.54 28.19 -27.89
N GLU A 879 24.78 28.65 -27.85
CA GLU A 879 25.73 28.24 -26.82
C GLU A 879 25.65 29.22 -25.65
N LEU A 880 25.54 28.70 -24.44
CA LEU A 880 25.52 29.51 -23.22
C LEU A 880 26.89 29.48 -22.54
N GLU A 881 27.31 30.64 -22.04
CA GLU A 881 28.53 30.77 -21.24
C GLU A 881 28.19 30.79 -19.75
N GLY A 882 28.85 29.93 -18.98
CA GLY A 882 28.65 29.85 -17.53
C GLY A 882 27.37 29.14 -17.11
N ARG A 883 27.03 29.25 -15.82
CA ARG A 883 25.86 28.60 -15.23
C ARG A 883 24.60 29.40 -15.53
N SER A 884 23.57 28.75 -16.06
CA SER A 884 22.23 29.35 -16.19
C SER A 884 21.24 28.75 -15.21
N THR A 885 20.38 29.58 -14.63
CA THR A 885 19.33 29.14 -13.69
C THR A 885 17.91 29.47 -14.18
N LYS A 886 17.81 30.00 -15.40
CA LYS A 886 16.60 30.48 -16.06
C LYS A 886 16.75 30.39 -17.58
N LEU A 887 15.64 30.47 -18.30
CA LEU A 887 15.63 30.67 -19.75
C LEU A 887 16.40 31.95 -20.11
N PRO A 888 17.31 31.89 -21.09
CA PRO A 888 18.04 33.08 -21.51
C PRO A 888 17.12 34.04 -22.26
N ASP A 889 17.56 35.30 -22.34
CA ASP A 889 16.94 36.28 -23.22
C ASP A 889 17.36 36.00 -24.68
N PHE A 890 16.54 35.21 -25.39
CA PHE A 890 16.82 34.77 -26.76
C PHE A 890 16.99 35.92 -27.75
N GLU A 891 16.44 37.11 -27.49
CA GLU A 891 16.65 38.28 -28.37
C GLU A 891 18.05 38.88 -28.26
N LYS A 892 18.79 38.56 -27.18
CA LYS A 892 20.18 38.99 -26.97
C LYS A 892 21.20 37.94 -27.41
N LEU A 893 20.75 36.79 -27.92
CA LEU A 893 21.61 35.70 -28.35
C LEU A 893 21.63 35.59 -29.87
N GLU A 894 22.82 35.35 -30.42
CA GLU A 894 22.99 35.00 -31.83
C GLU A 894 23.07 33.47 -31.97
N PRO A 895 22.31 32.85 -32.89
CA PRO A 895 22.32 31.40 -33.04
C PRO A 895 23.64 30.93 -33.65
N THR A 896 24.31 29.98 -33.00
CA THR A 896 25.55 29.38 -33.53
C THR A 896 25.27 28.32 -34.60
N ARG A 897 24.06 27.73 -34.59
CA ARG A 897 23.60 26.77 -35.59
C ARG A 897 22.10 26.88 -35.79
N THR A 898 21.65 26.61 -37.02
CA THR A 898 20.23 26.45 -37.36
C THR A 898 20.02 25.17 -38.17
N GLY A 899 18.81 24.66 -38.21
CA GLY A 899 18.48 23.47 -38.99
C GLY A 899 17.01 23.08 -38.92
N ILE A 900 16.68 21.97 -39.57
CA ILE A 900 15.34 21.36 -39.55
C ILE A 900 15.45 19.99 -38.93
N LEU A 901 14.69 19.77 -37.86
CA LEU A 901 14.48 18.47 -37.24
C LEU A 901 13.25 17.80 -37.85
N SER A 902 13.29 16.50 -38.14
CA SER A 902 12.09 15.78 -38.52
C SER A 902 11.10 15.72 -37.35
N GLY A 903 9.79 15.68 -37.65
CA GLY A 903 8.77 15.56 -36.62
C GLY A 903 8.93 14.29 -35.75
N ASP A 904 9.46 13.20 -36.33
CA ASP A 904 9.69 11.92 -35.63
C ASP A 904 10.68 12.09 -34.47
N LEU A 905 11.79 12.78 -34.73
CA LEU A 905 12.83 13.00 -33.72
C LEU A 905 12.35 13.90 -32.58
N PHE A 906 11.49 14.88 -32.86
CA PHE A 906 10.90 15.74 -31.84
C PHE A 906 9.86 14.98 -30.98
N ALA A 907 8.95 14.25 -31.61
CA ALA A 907 7.88 13.51 -30.93
C ALA A 907 8.42 12.39 -30.02
N GLU A 908 9.51 11.72 -30.41
CA GLU A 908 10.14 10.65 -29.62
C GLU A 908 11.07 11.14 -28.51
N GLY A 909 11.25 12.47 -28.33
CA GLY A 909 12.19 13.03 -27.35
C GLY A 909 13.66 12.77 -27.66
N LYS A 910 13.98 12.35 -28.88
CA LYS A 910 15.36 12.08 -29.38
C LYS A 910 15.99 13.30 -30.06
N GLY A 911 15.20 14.34 -30.31
CA GLY A 911 15.61 15.55 -31.03
C GLY A 911 16.71 16.34 -30.33
N LEU A 912 16.75 16.33 -28.99
CA LEU A 912 17.76 17.09 -28.24
C LEU A 912 19.18 16.59 -28.52
N SER A 913 19.42 15.29 -28.47
CA SER A 913 20.75 14.73 -28.73
C SER A 913 21.21 14.90 -30.18
N GLU A 914 20.27 14.88 -31.13
CA GLU A 914 20.56 15.14 -32.53
C GLU A 914 20.96 16.61 -32.75
N ILE A 915 20.22 17.53 -32.14
CA ILE A 915 20.50 18.96 -32.26
C ILE A 915 21.76 19.36 -31.49
N SER A 916 21.99 18.83 -30.29
CA SER A 916 23.11 19.23 -29.42
C SER A 916 24.42 18.50 -29.75
N GLY A 917 24.34 17.32 -30.36
CA GLY A 917 25.49 16.48 -30.70
C GLY A 917 26.29 16.05 -29.46
N GLU A 918 27.59 16.32 -29.48
CA GLU A 918 28.50 16.02 -28.36
C GLU A 918 28.31 16.97 -27.16
N ARG A 919 27.70 18.15 -27.37
CA ARG A 919 27.45 19.10 -26.29
C ARG A 919 26.28 18.62 -25.43
N LYS A 920 26.55 18.36 -24.16
CA LYS A 920 25.55 17.86 -23.20
C LYS A 920 25.03 18.94 -22.23
N GLU A 921 25.67 20.10 -22.17
CA GLU A 921 25.41 21.14 -21.19
C GLU A 921 25.68 22.56 -21.76
N GLY A 922 25.14 23.58 -21.09
CA GLY A 922 25.34 24.98 -21.46
C GLY A 922 24.87 25.34 -22.87
N PHE A 923 23.63 25.03 -23.20
CA PHE A 923 23.03 25.38 -24.50
C PHE A 923 21.55 25.78 -24.37
N ALA A 924 21.04 26.48 -25.38
CA ALA A 924 19.62 26.78 -25.52
C ALA A 924 19.10 26.51 -26.92
N LEU A 925 17.80 26.27 -27.02
CA LEU A 925 17.07 25.98 -28.24
C LEU A 925 15.87 26.93 -28.37
N HIS A 926 15.69 27.47 -29.56
CA HIS A 926 14.39 28.00 -29.99
C HIS A 926 13.92 27.15 -31.16
N MET A 927 12.84 26.41 -30.93
CA MET A 927 12.21 25.56 -31.93
C MET A 927 10.90 26.19 -32.37
N SER A 928 10.64 26.23 -33.67
CA SER A 928 9.41 26.78 -34.25
C SER A 928 8.84 25.84 -35.30
N SER A 929 7.53 25.63 -35.25
CA SER A 929 6.78 24.80 -36.20
C SER A 929 5.30 25.23 -36.20
N HIS A 930 4.50 24.58 -37.02
CA HIS A 930 3.05 24.65 -37.01
C HIS A 930 2.48 23.29 -36.65
N LEU A 931 1.72 23.24 -35.55
CA LEU A 931 1.05 22.05 -35.08
C LEU A 931 -0.31 21.91 -35.77
N ARG A 932 -0.57 20.75 -36.37
CA ARG A 932 -1.87 20.39 -36.90
C ARG A 932 -2.79 19.95 -35.76
N VAL A 933 -3.82 20.75 -35.54
CA VAL A 933 -4.93 20.48 -34.64
C VAL A 933 -6.05 19.80 -35.43
N PRO A 934 -6.45 18.56 -35.06
CA PRO A 934 -7.39 17.77 -35.86
C PRO A 934 -8.84 18.23 -35.76
N GLU A 935 -9.24 18.94 -34.71
CA GLU A 935 -10.62 19.38 -34.48
C GLU A 935 -10.70 20.60 -33.54
N ASP A 936 -11.85 21.27 -33.56
CA ASP A 936 -12.17 22.41 -32.69
C ASP A 936 -12.31 21.95 -31.23
N ALA A 937 -11.38 22.33 -30.34
CA ALA A 937 -11.44 21.96 -28.92
C ALA A 937 -10.52 22.81 -28.02
N VAL A 938 -10.68 22.65 -26.71
CA VAL A 938 -9.63 23.04 -25.75
C VAL A 938 -8.56 21.94 -25.73
N TYR A 939 -7.32 22.33 -25.98
CA TYR A 939 -6.16 21.46 -25.89
C TYR A 939 -5.39 21.78 -24.62
N HIS A 940 -5.07 20.74 -23.87
CA HIS A 940 -4.18 20.81 -22.72
C HIS A 940 -2.82 20.26 -23.14
N PHE A 941 -1.77 21.03 -22.93
CA PHE A 941 -0.40 20.66 -23.21
C PHE A 941 0.33 20.32 -21.91
N TYR A 942 1.19 19.32 -21.96
CA TYR A 942 2.04 18.88 -20.87
C TYR A 942 3.49 18.85 -21.33
N LEU A 943 4.31 19.66 -20.68
CA LEU A 943 5.73 19.80 -20.95
C LEU A 943 6.51 19.07 -19.88
N HIS A 944 7.50 18.29 -20.28
CA HIS A 944 8.48 17.66 -19.39
C HIS A 944 9.88 18.03 -19.90
N ALA A 945 10.55 18.94 -19.21
CA ALA A 945 11.84 19.53 -19.62
C ALA A 945 12.89 19.42 -18.51
N ASP A 946 14.16 19.20 -18.83
CA ASP A 946 15.21 19.01 -17.80
C ASP A 946 15.40 20.25 -16.93
N ASP A 947 15.96 21.33 -17.48
CA ASP A 947 16.12 22.59 -16.77
C ASP A 947 14.88 23.49 -16.90
N GLY A 948 14.73 24.16 -18.05
CA GLY A 948 13.62 25.10 -18.26
C GLY A 948 13.17 25.15 -19.70
N ALA A 949 11.87 25.33 -19.89
CA ALA A 949 11.26 25.46 -21.21
C ALA A 949 9.98 26.30 -21.20
N ARG A 950 9.69 26.94 -22.32
CA ARG A 950 8.47 27.72 -22.54
C ARG A 950 7.82 27.29 -23.84
N VAL A 951 6.51 27.06 -23.82
CA VAL A 951 5.70 26.74 -25.00
C VAL A 951 4.78 27.91 -25.29
N VAL A 952 4.90 28.44 -26.51
CA VAL A 952 4.08 29.53 -27.03
C VAL A 952 3.26 28.99 -28.19
N ILE A 953 1.95 29.23 -28.19
CA ILE A 953 1.04 28.83 -29.27
C ILE A 953 0.29 30.07 -29.75
N ASP A 954 0.39 30.36 -31.05
CA ASP A 954 -0.14 31.57 -31.71
C ASP A 954 0.21 32.87 -30.97
N GLY A 955 1.47 32.96 -30.51
CA GLY A 955 1.98 34.11 -29.77
C GLY A 955 1.56 34.20 -28.30
N ARG A 956 0.76 33.27 -27.79
CA ARG A 956 0.39 33.19 -26.37
C ARG A 956 1.28 32.19 -25.64
N VAL A 957 1.84 32.60 -24.49
CA VAL A 957 2.56 31.68 -23.61
C VAL A 957 1.56 30.72 -22.97
N VAL A 958 1.60 29.45 -23.38
CA VAL A 958 0.70 28.41 -22.87
C VAL A 958 1.34 27.70 -21.68
N ILE A 959 2.65 27.44 -21.74
CA ILE A 959 3.41 26.84 -20.64
C ILE A 959 4.66 27.69 -20.42
N ASP A 960 4.94 28.04 -19.16
CA ASP A 960 6.18 28.72 -18.76
C ASP A 960 6.83 27.98 -17.59
N LEU A 961 7.87 27.21 -17.89
CA LEU A 961 8.67 26.45 -16.93
C LEU A 961 10.06 27.07 -16.89
N ASP A 962 10.16 28.26 -16.31
CA ASP A 962 11.41 29.00 -16.13
C ASP A 962 12.17 28.54 -14.88
N SER A 963 12.67 27.31 -14.95
CA SER A 963 13.28 26.59 -13.82
C SER A 963 14.70 26.13 -14.10
N HIS A 964 15.36 25.63 -13.06
CA HIS A 964 16.66 24.99 -13.13
C HIS A 964 16.62 23.68 -12.36
N SER A 965 17.00 22.58 -13.00
CA SER A 965 17.03 21.27 -12.36
C SER A 965 18.42 20.91 -11.86
N TYR A 966 18.43 20.24 -10.70
CA TYR A 966 19.63 19.65 -10.14
C TYR A 966 19.73 18.14 -10.36
N MET A 967 18.61 17.46 -10.68
CA MET A 967 18.57 15.98 -10.71
C MET A 967 17.54 15.40 -11.69
N ASP A 968 16.30 15.88 -11.66
CA ASP A 968 15.17 15.32 -12.41
C ASP A 968 14.48 16.39 -13.25
N ALA A 969 13.99 16.01 -14.41
CA ALA A 969 13.30 16.91 -15.30
C ALA A 969 11.94 17.35 -14.73
N TRP A 970 11.58 18.60 -15.02
CA TRP A 970 10.44 19.29 -14.46
C TRP A 970 9.26 19.23 -15.42
N GLU A 971 8.06 19.38 -14.86
CA GLU A 971 6.83 19.24 -15.61
C GLU A 971 5.92 20.45 -15.38
N ALA A 972 5.27 20.91 -16.44
CA ALA A 972 4.31 21.99 -16.39
C ALA A 972 3.20 21.74 -17.42
N SER A 973 2.02 22.31 -17.19
CA SER A 973 0.90 22.16 -18.11
C SER A 973 0.20 23.49 -18.35
N GLY A 974 -0.47 23.58 -19.49
CA GLY A 974 -1.15 24.78 -19.95
C GLY A 974 -2.27 24.44 -20.92
N SER A 975 -3.23 25.34 -21.10
CA SER A 975 -4.43 25.07 -21.90
C SER A 975 -4.73 26.21 -22.86
N ILE A 976 -5.21 25.90 -24.06
CA ILE A 976 -5.63 26.88 -25.06
C ILE A 976 -6.75 26.30 -25.94
N GLY A 977 -7.74 27.12 -26.30
CA GLY A 977 -8.77 26.77 -27.27
C GLY A 977 -8.23 26.93 -28.68
N LEU A 978 -8.29 25.87 -29.50
CA LEU A 978 -7.76 25.88 -30.88
C LEU A 978 -8.84 25.37 -31.85
N LYS A 979 -8.97 26.02 -33.00
CA LYS A 979 -9.76 25.51 -34.12
C LYS A 979 -9.00 24.41 -34.85
N GLN A 980 -9.71 23.61 -35.64
CA GLN A 980 -9.10 22.70 -36.59
C GLN A 980 -8.18 23.47 -37.56
N GLY A 981 -6.97 22.95 -37.77
CA GLY A 981 -5.99 23.50 -38.71
C GLY A 981 -4.59 23.64 -38.13
N LEU A 982 -3.76 24.47 -38.75
CA LEU A 982 -2.38 24.70 -38.32
C LEU A 982 -2.28 25.87 -37.34
N HIS A 983 -1.55 25.66 -36.24
CA HIS A 983 -1.28 26.64 -35.19
C HIS A 983 0.22 26.81 -35.00
N ARG A 984 0.71 28.04 -34.92
CA ARG A 984 2.15 28.29 -34.75
C ARG A 984 2.55 27.90 -33.32
N VAL A 985 3.54 27.04 -33.20
CA VAL A 985 4.09 26.59 -31.92
C VAL A 985 5.57 26.94 -31.85
N GLU A 986 5.96 27.60 -30.76
CA GLU A 986 7.35 27.90 -30.43
C GLU A 986 7.72 27.29 -29.08
N VAL A 987 8.84 26.58 -29.04
CA VAL A 987 9.37 25.98 -27.84
C VAL A 987 10.75 26.55 -27.58
N PHE A 988 10.87 27.29 -26.47
CA PHE A 988 12.14 27.77 -25.94
C PHE A 988 12.60 26.77 -24.89
N TYR A 989 13.86 26.35 -24.94
CA TYR A 989 14.42 25.40 -23.99
C TYR A 989 15.85 25.78 -23.68
N TYR A 990 16.31 25.51 -22.47
CA TYR A 990 17.73 25.59 -22.15
C TYR A 990 18.17 24.39 -21.32
N GLN A 991 19.47 24.11 -21.38
CA GLN A 991 20.16 23.10 -20.58
C GLN A 991 21.36 23.75 -19.88
N ASP A 992 21.40 23.67 -18.55
CA ASP A 992 22.54 24.02 -17.72
C ASP A 992 23.49 22.83 -17.59
N LYS A 993 23.10 21.74 -16.91
CA LYS A 993 23.99 20.62 -16.56
C LYS A 993 23.28 19.27 -16.48
N HIS A 994 24.06 18.19 -16.53
CA HIS A 994 23.63 16.80 -16.29
C HIS A 994 22.82 16.15 -17.41
N ARG A 995 21.53 15.88 -17.19
CA ARG A 995 20.68 15.09 -18.12
C ARG A 995 20.19 16.01 -19.24
N THR A 996 19.41 15.50 -20.17
CA THR A 996 18.68 16.35 -21.14
C THR A 996 17.33 15.73 -21.34
N ARG A 997 16.29 16.56 -21.35
CA ARG A 997 14.91 16.11 -21.55
C ARG A 997 14.08 17.26 -22.07
N LEU A 998 13.28 16.96 -23.08
CA LEU A 998 12.22 17.82 -23.56
C LEU A 998 11.18 16.93 -24.23
N ASN A 999 9.98 16.88 -23.66
CA ASN A 999 8.86 16.15 -24.20
C ASN A 999 7.61 17.00 -24.07
N LEU A 1000 6.83 17.10 -25.14
CA LEU A 1000 5.56 17.81 -25.17
C LEU A 1000 4.46 16.81 -25.54
N LYS A 1001 3.48 16.67 -24.67
CA LYS A 1001 2.28 15.88 -24.87
C LYS A 1001 1.07 16.78 -24.92
N SER A 1002 -0.02 16.28 -25.48
CA SER A 1002 -1.30 16.98 -25.44
C SER A 1002 -2.46 16.02 -25.16
N ARG A 1003 -3.55 16.57 -24.65
CA ARG A 1003 -4.85 15.91 -24.61
C ARG A 1003 -5.93 16.92 -24.96
N LYS A 1004 -7.06 16.42 -25.42
CA LYS A 1004 -8.18 17.23 -25.88
C LYS A 1004 -9.31 17.17 -24.86
N GLY A 1005 -9.83 18.33 -24.45
CA GLY A 1005 -10.88 18.45 -23.46
C GLY A 1005 -10.61 17.60 -22.22
N ASP A 1006 -11.61 16.81 -21.82
CA ASP A 1006 -11.56 15.99 -20.60
C ASP A 1006 -10.96 14.59 -20.82
N GLU A 1007 -10.23 14.36 -21.92
CA GLU A 1007 -9.52 13.09 -22.10
C GLU A 1007 -8.62 12.80 -20.88
N PRO A 1008 -8.58 11.56 -20.38
CA PRO A 1008 -7.91 11.25 -19.11
C PRO A 1008 -6.38 11.34 -19.20
N GLU A 1009 -5.81 11.08 -20.38
CA GLU A 1009 -4.37 10.90 -20.57
C GLU A 1009 -3.79 11.90 -21.56
N TYR A 1010 -2.60 12.41 -21.23
CA TYR A 1010 -1.75 13.13 -22.17
C TYR A 1010 -1.08 12.16 -23.15
N LYS A 1011 -1.31 12.37 -24.44
CA LYS A 1011 -0.74 11.59 -25.54
C LYS A 1011 0.44 12.32 -26.16
N SER A 1012 1.44 11.58 -26.61
CA SER A 1012 2.49 12.14 -27.45
C SER A 1012 1.86 12.76 -28.70
N ILE A 1013 2.33 13.96 -29.06
CA ILE A 1013 1.90 14.63 -30.29
C ILE A 1013 2.50 13.87 -31.48
N SER A 1014 1.69 13.51 -32.47
CA SER A 1014 2.18 12.74 -33.63
C SER A 1014 3.26 13.51 -34.37
N SER A 1015 4.30 12.80 -34.78
CA SER A 1015 5.36 13.37 -35.62
C SER A 1015 4.86 13.93 -36.94
N GLN A 1016 3.74 13.40 -37.44
CA GLN A 1016 3.07 13.84 -38.67
C GLN A 1016 2.22 15.09 -38.48
N ASP A 1017 2.14 15.64 -37.26
CA ASP A 1017 1.38 16.86 -36.98
C ASP A 1017 2.26 18.12 -36.96
N TRP A 1018 3.57 18.01 -37.18
CA TRP A 1018 4.50 19.15 -37.16
C TRP A 1018 4.88 19.62 -38.57
N TYR A 1019 4.64 20.89 -38.87
CA TYR A 1019 4.78 21.46 -40.21
C TYR A 1019 5.57 22.78 -40.25
N LEU A 1020 6.40 22.94 -41.26
CA LEU A 1020 6.98 24.20 -41.68
C LEU A 1020 6.13 24.77 -42.81
N LEU A 1021 5.75 26.04 -42.68
CA LEU A 1021 5.20 26.82 -43.78
C LEU A 1021 6.39 27.42 -44.54
N ASP A 1022 6.28 27.49 -45.87
CA ASP A 1022 7.25 28.22 -46.67
C ASP A 1022 7.01 29.73 -46.39
N ASP A 1023 7.94 30.37 -45.67
CA ASP A 1023 7.96 31.83 -45.43
C ASP A 1023 8.18 32.63 -46.72
#